data_AF-A0A8D2F0M0-F1
#
_entry.id   AF-A0A8D2F0M0-F1
#
_cell.length_a   1.000
_cell.length_b   1.000
_cell.length_c   1.000
_cell.angle_alpha   90.00
_cell.angle_beta   90.00
_cell.angle_gamma   90.00
#
_symmetry.space_group_name_H-M   'P 1'
#
loop_
_entity.id
_entity.type
_entity.pdbx_description
1 polymer ?
#
loop_
_entity_poly.entity_id
_entity_poly.type
_entity_poly.pdbx_seq_one_letter_code
_entity_poly.pdbx_strand_id
1 'polypeptide(L)'
;MAGIRVTKVDWQRSRNGAAHHTQEYPCPELVVRRGQSFSLTLELSRAPDCEETFIFMVETGPRASEALHTKAVFQTSELELGEGWTAAKEAQMESTLTVSLASPPNAVIGRYLLSIRLSSHRKHSNRRLGEFVLLFNPWCAEDDVFLASEEERREYVLNDSGIIFRGVEKHIRAQGWNYGQFEEDILNICLSILDRSPGHQNNPATDVSCRHDPIYVTRVISAMVNSNNDRGVVQGHWQGKYDGGTSPLHWRGSVAILQKWLKGRYKPVKYGQCWVFAGVMCTVLRCLGIATRVVSNFNSAHDTDQNLSVDKYVDSFGRTLEDLTEDSMWNFHVWNESWFARQDLGPSYNGWQVLDATPQEESEGVFRCGPASVTAIREGDVHLAHDGPFVFAEVNADYITWLWHEDESRERVYSNTKKIGRCISTKAVGSDSRVDITDLYKYPEGSRKERQVYSKAVKRLFSVKASGRRTWIRRAGGHCLWHDDLLEPTTKPSITGKFKLLEPPMLGHDLRLALCLANLTSRVQQVRVNLSGATILYTRKPVAEILHESHAVRLGRQEEKRIPITISYSKYKEDLTEDKKILLAAMCLVTKGEKLLVEKDITLEDFITIKVLGPAMVGVAVTVEVTVVNPLLERVKDCALMVEGSGFLQEQLSIDVPTLEPQERASVQFDVTPSKSGPRQLQVDLVSPHFPDIKGFVIIHVATAK
;
A
#
# COMPACT_ATOMS: atom_id res chain seq x y z
N MET A 1 -18.14 46.02 -38.88
CA MET A 1 -18.74 44.83 -38.23
C MET A 1 -18.10 44.63 -36.86
N ALA A 2 -18.90 44.26 -35.85
CA ALA A 2 -18.37 43.88 -34.54
C ALA A 2 -17.64 42.54 -34.65
N GLY A 3 -16.51 42.38 -33.96
CA GLY A 3 -15.76 41.11 -33.97
C GLY A 3 -16.59 39.97 -33.36
N ILE A 4 -16.44 38.76 -33.89
CA ILE A 4 -17.03 37.55 -33.29
C ILE A 4 -16.47 37.33 -31.89
N ARG A 5 -17.30 36.91 -30.91
CA ARG A 5 -16.84 36.94 -29.52
C ARG A 5 -17.03 35.74 -28.58
N VAL A 6 -17.68 34.62 -28.83
CA VAL A 6 -18.11 33.68 -27.75
C VAL A 6 -18.97 34.39 -26.67
N THR A 7 -20.13 33.85 -26.36
CA THR A 7 -21.04 34.34 -25.31
C THR A 7 -21.05 33.36 -24.14
N LYS A 8 -21.15 32.06 -24.44
CA LYS A 8 -21.24 30.97 -23.46
C LYS A 8 -20.44 29.76 -23.93
N VAL A 9 -20.05 28.93 -22.98
CA VAL A 9 -19.33 27.66 -23.20
C VAL A 9 -20.10 26.56 -22.50
N ASP A 10 -20.47 25.53 -23.25
CA ASP A 10 -20.91 24.25 -22.70
C ASP A 10 -19.80 23.22 -22.86
N TRP A 11 -19.38 22.66 -21.73
CA TRP A 11 -18.30 21.69 -21.63
C TRP A 11 -18.75 20.24 -21.89
N GLN A 12 -20.03 20.02 -22.21
CA GLN A 12 -20.62 18.70 -22.46
C GLN A 12 -20.22 17.66 -21.41
N ARG A 13 -20.24 18.06 -20.13
CA ARG A 13 -19.57 17.32 -19.04
C ARG A 13 -20.03 15.87 -18.91
N SER A 14 -21.32 15.61 -19.01
CA SER A 14 -21.86 14.25 -18.91
C SER A 14 -21.38 13.35 -20.05
N ARG A 15 -21.35 13.88 -21.29
CA ARG A 15 -20.89 13.14 -22.47
C ARG A 15 -19.39 12.86 -22.40
N ASN A 16 -18.60 13.89 -22.14
CA ASN A 16 -17.15 13.76 -22.03
C ASN A 16 -16.76 12.89 -20.82
N GLY A 17 -17.40 13.09 -19.67
CA GLY A 17 -17.15 12.31 -18.46
C GLY A 17 -17.39 10.81 -18.67
N ALA A 18 -18.48 10.44 -19.35
CA ALA A 18 -18.77 9.05 -19.69
C ALA A 18 -17.73 8.48 -20.69
N ALA A 19 -17.34 9.25 -21.71
CA ALA A 19 -16.37 8.82 -22.71
C ALA A 19 -14.95 8.67 -22.13
N HIS A 20 -14.58 9.48 -21.15
CA HIS A 20 -13.26 9.47 -20.50
C HIS A 20 -13.20 8.62 -19.22
N HIS A 21 -14.29 7.96 -18.83
CA HIS A 21 -14.36 7.20 -17.58
C HIS A 21 -14.02 8.07 -16.35
N THR A 22 -14.62 9.25 -16.27
CA THR A 22 -14.42 10.28 -15.24
C THR A 22 -15.75 10.84 -14.71
N GLN A 23 -16.89 10.23 -15.07
CA GLN A 23 -18.22 10.65 -14.63
C GLN A 23 -18.47 10.52 -13.12
N GLU A 24 -17.67 9.71 -12.42
CA GLU A 24 -17.82 9.50 -10.97
C GLU A 24 -17.21 10.62 -10.12
N TYR A 25 -16.35 11.48 -10.70
CA TYR A 25 -15.82 12.63 -9.97
C TYR A 25 -16.93 13.66 -9.71
N PRO A 26 -17.19 14.06 -8.44
CA PRO A 26 -18.30 14.93 -8.09
C PRO A 26 -18.03 16.42 -8.39
N CYS A 27 -16.89 16.74 -9.02
CA CYS A 27 -16.45 18.12 -9.18
C CYS A 27 -17.25 18.87 -10.28
N PRO A 28 -17.45 20.20 -10.11
CA PRO A 28 -18.11 21.02 -11.11
C PRO A 28 -17.21 21.30 -12.33
N GLU A 29 -15.95 20.94 -12.31
CA GLU A 29 -15.03 21.13 -13.45
C GLU A 29 -15.08 19.91 -14.36
N LEU A 30 -14.74 20.10 -15.65
CA LEU A 30 -14.60 18.98 -16.56
C LEU A 30 -13.33 18.19 -16.20
N VAL A 31 -13.45 16.87 -16.02
CA VAL A 31 -12.31 15.97 -15.83
C VAL A 31 -12.21 15.06 -17.06
N VAL A 32 -11.06 15.08 -17.70
CA VAL A 32 -10.76 14.28 -18.91
C VAL A 32 -9.39 13.63 -18.77
N ARG A 33 -9.09 12.69 -19.68
CA ARG A 33 -7.82 11.95 -19.71
C ARG A 33 -7.04 12.31 -20.95
N ARG A 34 -5.71 12.37 -20.83
CA ARG A 34 -4.81 12.72 -21.93
C ARG A 34 -4.87 11.73 -23.10
N GLY A 35 -4.48 12.13 -24.30
CA GLY A 35 -4.46 11.25 -25.48
C GLY A 35 -5.85 10.85 -25.99
N GLN A 36 -6.91 11.53 -25.55
CA GLN A 36 -8.29 11.28 -25.98
C GLN A 36 -9.00 12.61 -26.22
N SER A 37 -9.85 12.64 -27.25
CA SER A 37 -10.59 13.84 -27.62
C SER A 37 -11.82 14.09 -26.74
N PHE A 38 -12.10 15.37 -26.48
CA PHE A 38 -13.31 15.83 -25.80
C PHE A 38 -13.95 17.01 -26.53
N SER A 39 -15.28 17.06 -26.54
CA SER A 39 -16.04 18.05 -27.32
C SER A 39 -16.50 19.21 -26.42
N LEU A 40 -16.47 20.43 -26.94
CA LEU A 40 -17.04 21.61 -26.30
C LEU A 40 -17.92 22.37 -27.29
N THR A 41 -18.98 22.99 -26.77
CA THR A 41 -19.91 23.79 -27.57
C THR A 41 -19.78 25.26 -27.20
N LEU A 42 -19.44 26.07 -28.19
CA LEU A 42 -19.27 27.51 -28.09
C LEU A 42 -20.50 28.19 -28.66
N GLU A 43 -21.22 28.94 -27.84
CA GLU A 43 -22.21 29.90 -28.34
C GLU A 43 -21.45 31.17 -28.75
N LEU A 44 -21.66 31.66 -29.97
CA LEU A 44 -20.96 32.81 -30.56
C LEU A 44 -21.94 33.99 -30.69
N SER A 45 -21.41 35.20 -30.82
CA SER A 45 -22.25 36.41 -31.00
C SER A 45 -22.93 36.49 -32.37
N ARG A 46 -22.42 35.74 -33.35
CA ARG A 46 -22.92 35.62 -34.72
C ARG A 46 -22.37 34.32 -35.33
N ALA A 47 -22.92 33.90 -36.46
CA ALA A 47 -22.36 32.80 -37.23
C ALA A 47 -20.92 33.12 -37.67
N PRO A 48 -19.98 32.16 -37.56
CA PRO A 48 -18.61 32.36 -37.97
C PRO A 48 -18.47 32.29 -39.49
N ASP A 49 -17.66 33.20 -40.05
CA ASP A 49 -17.36 33.25 -41.49
C ASP A 49 -16.20 32.29 -41.83
N CYS A 50 -16.08 31.89 -43.11
CA CYS A 50 -15.03 30.96 -43.56
C CYS A 50 -13.59 31.47 -43.33
N GLU A 51 -13.38 32.78 -43.21
CA GLU A 51 -12.06 33.39 -42.96
C GLU A 51 -11.70 33.50 -41.47
N GLU A 52 -12.59 33.12 -40.55
CA GLU A 52 -12.35 33.26 -39.11
C GLU A 52 -11.63 32.03 -38.52
N THR A 53 -10.48 32.31 -37.89
CA THR A 53 -9.66 31.29 -37.24
C THR A 53 -9.88 31.31 -35.73
N PHE A 54 -10.10 30.12 -35.17
CA PHE A 54 -10.21 29.87 -33.75
C PHE A 54 -8.88 29.31 -33.26
N ILE A 55 -8.18 30.09 -32.43
CA ILE A 55 -6.89 29.70 -31.85
C ILE A 55 -7.13 29.40 -30.37
N PHE A 56 -6.94 28.16 -29.97
CA PHE A 56 -7.02 27.72 -28.59
C PHE A 56 -5.65 27.82 -27.91
N MET A 57 -5.69 28.08 -26.61
CA MET A 57 -4.52 28.12 -25.75
C MET A 57 -4.84 27.37 -24.46
N VAL A 58 -4.01 26.40 -24.13
CA VAL A 58 -4.07 25.65 -22.87
C VAL A 58 -2.82 25.96 -22.06
N GLU A 59 -3.00 26.19 -20.75
CA GLU A 59 -1.92 26.52 -19.81
C GLU A 59 -2.10 25.74 -18.51
N THR A 60 -1.02 25.16 -17.98
CA THR A 60 -1.00 24.47 -16.68
C THR A 60 0.18 24.96 -15.83
N GLY A 61 -0.01 24.96 -14.51
CA GLY A 61 0.98 25.44 -13.54
C GLY A 61 1.15 26.96 -13.49
N PRO A 62 1.96 27.46 -12.54
CA PRO A 62 2.07 28.90 -12.27
C PRO A 62 2.92 29.67 -13.29
N ARG A 63 3.74 28.97 -14.07
CA ARG A 63 4.67 29.54 -15.07
C ARG A 63 4.64 28.71 -16.36
N ALA A 64 3.47 28.69 -17.00
CA ALA A 64 3.22 27.93 -18.22
C ALA A 64 4.11 28.42 -19.39
N SER A 65 4.74 27.50 -20.11
CA SER A 65 5.63 27.77 -21.24
C SER A 65 5.57 26.65 -22.27
N GLU A 66 5.64 27.01 -23.55
CA GLU A 66 5.68 26.04 -24.66
C GLU A 66 6.96 25.19 -24.60
N ALA A 67 8.09 25.80 -24.21
CA ALA A 67 9.36 25.09 -24.05
C ALA A 67 9.35 24.06 -22.91
N LEU A 68 8.42 24.18 -21.96
CA LEU A 68 8.23 23.25 -20.85
C LEU A 68 7.02 22.33 -21.09
N HIS A 69 6.40 22.37 -22.27
CA HIS A 69 5.18 21.63 -22.60
C HIS A 69 4.01 21.86 -21.63
N THR A 70 4.06 22.95 -20.85
CA THR A 70 3.01 23.38 -19.91
C THR A 70 2.07 24.43 -20.52
N LYS A 71 2.36 24.83 -21.76
CA LYS A 71 1.50 25.67 -22.60
C LYS A 71 1.47 25.12 -24.01
N ALA A 72 0.29 25.16 -24.65
CA ALA A 72 0.19 24.90 -26.08
C ALA A 72 -0.79 25.87 -26.73
N VAL A 73 -0.47 26.28 -27.96
CA VAL A 73 -1.31 27.14 -28.81
C VAL A 73 -1.58 26.41 -30.11
N PHE A 74 -2.85 26.22 -30.45
CA PHE A 74 -3.24 25.38 -31.59
C PHE A 74 -4.52 25.93 -32.22
N GLN A 75 -4.68 25.72 -33.52
CA GLN A 75 -5.80 26.26 -34.30
C GLN A 75 -6.73 25.16 -34.78
N THR A 76 -7.96 25.52 -35.14
CA THR A 76 -8.88 24.57 -35.77
C THR A 76 -8.41 24.18 -37.17
N SER A 77 -8.04 22.92 -37.37
CA SER A 77 -7.72 22.30 -38.67
C SER A 77 -8.42 20.94 -38.80
N GLU A 78 -8.31 20.28 -39.96
CA GLU A 78 -8.70 18.86 -40.07
C GLU A 78 -7.87 18.02 -39.09
N LEU A 79 -8.49 16.99 -38.49
CA LEU A 79 -7.90 16.11 -37.47
C LEU A 79 -6.73 15.32 -38.08
N GLU A 80 -5.54 15.90 -38.10
CA GLU A 80 -4.31 15.12 -38.21
C GLU A 80 -3.97 14.54 -36.84
N LEU A 81 -3.65 13.24 -36.80
CA LEU A 81 -3.03 12.60 -35.64
C LEU A 81 -1.60 13.17 -35.51
N GLY A 82 -1.47 14.29 -34.79
CA GLY A 82 -0.20 14.96 -34.54
C GLY A 82 0.34 14.68 -33.13
N GLU A 83 1.63 14.93 -32.92
CA GLU A 83 2.33 14.78 -31.63
C GLU A 83 1.93 15.82 -30.56
N GLY A 84 0.99 16.71 -30.86
CA GLY A 84 0.64 17.88 -30.03
C GLY A 84 -0.87 18.06 -29.80
N TRP A 85 -1.24 19.17 -29.19
CA TRP A 85 -2.65 19.53 -28.99
C TRP A 85 -3.31 19.89 -30.32
N THR A 86 -4.53 19.38 -30.54
CA THR A 86 -5.29 19.62 -31.77
C THR A 86 -6.71 20.10 -31.47
N ALA A 87 -7.28 20.85 -32.41
CA ALA A 87 -8.66 21.30 -32.37
C ALA A 87 -9.32 21.08 -33.73
N ALA A 88 -10.54 20.57 -33.76
CA ALA A 88 -11.28 20.34 -34.99
C ALA A 88 -12.75 20.73 -34.87
N LYS A 89 -13.31 21.31 -35.94
CA LYS A 89 -14.72 21.69 -36.00
C LYS A 89 -15.54 20.44 -36.27
N GLU A 90 -16.40 20.04 -35.32
CA GLU A 90 -17.29 18.88 -35.49
C GLU A 90 -18.60 19.27 -36.18
N ALA A 91 -19.22 20.35 -35.71
CA ALA A 91 -20.52 20.80 -36.21
C ALA A 91 -20.67 22.31 -36.03
N GLN A 92 -21.33 22.95 -36.98
CA GLN A 92 -21.69 24.36 -36.93
C GLN A 92 -23.19 24.50 -37.21
N MET A 93 -23.91 25.14 -36.28
CA MET A 93 -25.33 25.45 -36.40
C MET A 93 -25.54 26.92 -36.05
N GLU A 94 -25.79 27.76 -37.06
CA GLU A 94 -25.96 29.21 -36.90
C GLU A 94 -24.82 29.86 -36.08
N SER A 95 -25.12 30.33 -34.87
CA SER A 95 -24.19 30.94 -33.92
C SER A 95 -23.53 29.93 -32.96
N THR A 96 -23.80 28.64 -33.10
CA THR A 96 -23.26 27.58 -32.24
C THR A 96 -22.19 26.79 -32.98
N LEU A 97 -21.01 26.66 -32.37
CA LEU A 97 -19.89 25.90 -32.91
C LEU A 97 -19.48 24.81 -31.92
N THR A 98 -19.52 23.55 -32.36
CA THR A 98 -19.00 22.43 -31.60
C THR A 98 -17.59 22.10 -32.09
N VAL A 99 -16.64 22.06 -31.15
CA VAL A 99 -15.22 21.82 -31.41
C VAL A 99 -14.77 20.62 -30.59
N SER A 100 -14.07 19.69 -31.24
CA SER A 100 -13.32 18.61 -30.60
C SER A 100 -11.92 19.10 -30.28
N LEU A 101 -11.48 18.99 -29.03
CA LEU A 101 -10.08 19.17 -28.64
C LEU A 101 -9.46 17.82 -28.34
N ALA A 102 -8.21 17.59 -28.73
CA ALA A 102 -7.43 16.42 -28.30
C ALA A 102 -6.09 16.85 -27.73
N SER A 103 -5.70 16.25 -26.61
CA SER A 103 -4.36 16.40 -26.05
C SER A 103 -3.44 15.28 -26.56
N PRO A 104 -2.12 15.48 -26.57
CA PRO A 104 -1.21 14.39 -26.82
C PRO A 104 -1.21 13.38 -25.64
N PRO A 105 -0.87 12.10 -25.86
CA PRO A 105 -0.80 11.08 -24.82
C PRO A 105 0.25 11.35 -23.74
N ASN A 106 1.28 12.14 -24.03
CA ASN A 106 2.31 12.57 -23.08
C ASN A 106 2.04 13.97 -22.49
N ALA A 107 0.80 14.47 -22.55
CA ALA A 107 0.47 15.74 -21.92
C ALA A 107 0.70 15.68 -20.39
N VAL A 108 1.14 16.81 -19.83
CA VAL A 108 1.27 17.01 -18.38
C VAL A 108 -0.09 16.82 -17.71
N ILE A 109 -0.16 16.12 -16.57
CA ILE A 109 -1.42 16.02 -15.81
C ILE A 109 -1.62 17.22 -14.88
N GLY A 110 -2.88 17.54 -14.57
CA GLY A 110 -3.24 18.58 -13.59
C GLY A 110 -4.37 19.50 -14.05
N ARG A 111 -4.48 20.65 -13.40
CA ARG A 111 -5.47 21.70 -13.72
C ARG A 111 -4.98 22.55 -14.88
N TYR A 112 -5.80 22.64 -15.92
CA TYR A 112 -5.57 23.44 -17.10
C TYR A 112 -6.52 24.61 -17.19
N LEU A 113 -5.99 25.75 -17.63
CA LEU A 113 -6.74 26.91 -18.07
C LEU A 113 -6.90 26.84 -19.59
N LEU A 114 -8.15 26.86 -20.08
CA LEU A 114 -8.46 26.99 -21.50
C LEU A 114 -8.85 28.42 -21.84
N SER A 115 -8.18 28.97 -22.85
CA SER A 115 -8.48 30.28 -23.43
C SER A 115 -8.62 30.17 -24.95
N ILE A 116 -9.36 31.10 -25.53
CA ILE A 116 -9.52 31.21 -26.99
C ILE A 116 -9.13 32.61 -27.45
N ARG A 117 -8.46 32.66 -28.59
CA ARG A 117 -8.18 33.87 -29.37
C ARG A 117 -8.91 33.73 -30.71
N LEU A 118 -9.85 34.63 -30.94
CA LEU A 118 -10.58 34.74 -32.20
C LEU A 118 -9.85 35.75 -33.09
N SER A 119 -9.55 35.36 -34.32
CA SER A 119 -9.00 36.28 -35.32
C SER A 119 -10.05 36.57 -36.39
N SER A 120 -10.49 37.84 -36.47
CA SER A 120 -11.49 38.30 -37.44
C SER A 120 -11.03 39.65 -38.02
N HIS A 121 -10.73 39.68 -39.33
CA HIS A 121 -10.39 40.89 -40.11
C HIS A 121 -9.52 41.93 -39.36
N ARG A 122 -8.35 41.50 -38.85
CA ARG A 122 -7.35 42.30 -38.09
C ARG A 122 -7.73 42.73 -36.66
N LYS A 123 -8.84 42.22 -36.11
CA LYS A 123 -9.16 42.35 -34.68
C LYS A 123 -8.97 41.00 -33.97
N HIS A 124 -8.40 41.07 -32.77
CA HIS A 124 -8.22 39.92 -31.90
C HIS A 124 -9.06 40.10 -30.64
N SER A 125 -9.81 39.06 -30.27
CA SER A 125 -10.44 38.99 -28.95
C SER A 125 -9.92 37.75 -28.22
N ASN A 126 -9.28 37.96 -27.07
CA ASN A 126 -8.90 36.88 -26.16
C ASN A 126 -9.99 36.72 -25.11
N ARG A 127 -10.43 35.48 -24.88
CA ARG A 127 -11.40 35.17 -23.83
C ARG A 127 -10.97 33.90 -23.10
N ARG A 128 -11.01 33.97 -21.76
CA ARG A 128 -10.91 32.79 -20.89
C ARG A 128 -12.21 31.98 -20.99
N LEU A 129 -12.11 30.69 -21.32
CA LEU A 129 -13.27 29.79 -21.44
C LEU A 129 -13.59 29.12 -20.10
N GLY A 130 -12.57 28.69 -19.35
CA GLY A 130 -12.72 28.06 -18.04
C GLY A 130 -11.54 27.14 -17.71
N GLU A 131 -11.70 26.30 -16.68
CA GLU A 131 -10.71 25.32 -16.24
C GLU A 131 -11.22 23.89 -16.41
N PHE A 132 -10.30 22.96 -16.63
CA PHE A 132 -10.56 21.52 -16.67
C PHE A 132 -9.37 20.77 -16.06
N VAL A 133 -9.59 19.52 -15.67
CA VAL A 133 -8.54 18.63 -15.13
C VAL A 133 -8.19 17.59 -16.19
N LEU A 134 -6.89 17.43 -16.44
CA LEU A 134 -6.34 16.39 -17.30
C LEU A 134 -5.62 15.33 -16.47
N LEU A 135 -6.02 14.07 -16.61
CA LEU A 135 -5.46 12.91 -15.89
C LEU A 135 -4.71 11.96 -16.84
N PHE A 136 -3.98 11.01 -16.26
CA PHE A 136 -3.41 9.88 -17.00
C PHE A 136 -4.52 9.04 -17.65
N ASN A 137 -4.18 8.36 -18.76
CA ASN A 137 -5.14 7.61 -19.55
C ASN A 137 -4.79 6.11 -19.73
N PRO A 138 -5.25 5.24 -18.81
CA PRO A 138 -5.12 3.79 -18.96
C PRO A 138 -5.83 3.19 -20.17
N TRP A 139 -6.70 3.95 -20.85
CA TRP A 139 -7.43 3.53 -22.05
C TRP A 139 -6.76 3.93 -23.36
N CYS A 140 -5.78 4.83 -23.33
CA CYS A 140 -5.05 5.27 -24.52
C CYS A 140 -3.82 4.37 -24.74
N ALA A 141 -3.74 3.68 -25.89
CA ALA A 141 -2.66 2.72 -26.19
C ALA A 141 -1.27 3.37 -26.29
N GLU A 142 -1.22 4.67 -26.54
CA GLU A 142 0.02 5.46 -26.67
C GLU A 142 0.46 6.09 -25.34
N ASP A 143 -0.36 6.01 -24.30
CA ASP A 143 -0.03 6.50 -22.96
C ASP A 143 0.84 5.46 -22.22
N ASP A 144 1.89 5.90 -21.54
CA ASP A 144 2.77 5.05 -20.74
C ASP A 144 2.01 4.25 -19.66
N VAL A 145 0.84 4.71 -19.21
CA VAL A 145 0.01 4.00 -18.21
C VAL A 145 -1.02 3.03 -18.84
N PHE A 146 -0.95 2.79 -20.14
CA PHE A 146 -1.91 1.93 -20.85
C PHE A 146 -2.02 0.54 -20.23
N LEU A 147 -3.25 0.13 -19.92
CA LEU A 147 -3.57 -1.21 -19.43
C LEU A 147 -4.60 -1.84 -20.35
N ALA A 148 -4.22 -2.92 -21.03
CA ALA A 148 -5.02 -3.51 -22.09
C ALA A 148 -6.33 -4.16 -21.60
N SER A 149 -6.31 -4.78 -20.41
CA SER A 149 -7.46 -5.49 -19.87
C SER A 149 -8.49 -4.54 -19.27
N GLU A 150 -9.72 -4.57 -19.80
CA GLU A 150 -10.83 -3.78 -19.27
C GLU A 150 -11.21 -4.17 -17.84
N GLU A 151 -11.14 -5.45 -17.50
CA GLU A 151 -11.42 -5.93 -16.14
C GLU A 151 -10.38 -5.42 -15.14
N GLU A 152 -9.11 -5.43 -15.53
CA GLU A 152 -8.02 -4.89 -14.70
C GLU A 152 -8.11 -3.38 -14.56
N ARG A 153 -8.50 -2.63 -15.61
CA ARG A 153 -8.75 -1.17 -15.50
C ARG A 153 -9.89 -0.87 -14.55
N ARG A 154 -10.97 -1.66 -14.59
CA ARG A 154 -12.08 -1.52 -13.64
C ARG A 154 -11.60 -1.76 -12.21
N GLU A 155 -10.79 -2.79 -11.96
CA GLU A 155 -10.29 -3.08 -10.61
C GLU A 155 -9.22 -2.09 -10.12
N TYR A 156 -8.27 -1.72 -10.97
CA TYR A 156 -7.05 -1.00 -10.57
C TYR A 156 -7.13 0.51 -10.77
N VAL A 157 -8.20 1.02 -11.39
CA VAL A 157 -8.45 2.46 -11.58
C VAL A 157 -9.81 2.86 -11.01
N LEU A 158 -10.88 2.18 -11.41
CA LEU A 158 -12.25 2.59 -11.11
C LEU A 158 -12.80 2.01 -9.79
N ASN A 159 -12.30 0.89 -9.29
CA ASN A 159 -12.79 0.33 -8.04
C ASN A 159 -12.32 1.19 -6.87
N ASP A 160 -13.27 1.72 -6.09
CA ASP A 160 -13.02 2.59 -4.94
C ASP A 160 -12.96 1.83 -3.60
N SER A 161 -13.15 0.51 -3.66
CA SER A 161 -13.14 -0.40 -2.52
C SER A 161 -12.03 -1.44 -2.68
N GLY A 162 -11.25 -1.64 -1.62
CA GLY A 162 -10.07 -2.50 -1.61
C GLY A 162 -10.10 -3.55 -0.50
N ILE A 163 -9.13 -4.46 -0.57
CA ILE A 163 -8.83 -5.44 0.48
C ILE A 163 -7.32 -5.44 0.69
N ILE A 164 -6.90 -5.34 1.93
CA ILE A 164 -5.50 -5.43 2.36
C ILE A 164 -5.34 -6.72 3.17
N PHE A 165 -4.32 -7.51 2.83
CA PHE A 165 -4.04 -8.76 3.52
C PHE A 165 -3.04 -8.54 4.66
N ARG A 166 -3.41 -8.96 5.87
CA ARG A 166 -2.61 -8.77 7.08
C ARG A 166 -2.53 -10.10 7.86
N GLY A 167 -1.82 -10.09 8.98
CA GLY A 167 -1.74 -11.26 9.88
C GLY A 167 -0.35 -11.88 9.93
N VAL A 168 -0.25 -13.17 9.63
CA VAL A 168 1.01 -13.93 9.54
C VAL A 168 0.92 -14.90 8.36
N GLU A 169 2.07 -15.36 7.82
CA GLU A 169 2.13 -16.26 6.63
C GLU A 169 1.12 -17.43 6.69
N LYS A 170 0.93 -18.04 7.86
CA LYS A 170 0.07 -19.22 8.04
C LYS A 170 -1.39 -18.92 8.37
N HIS A 171 -1.73 -17.66 8.63
CA HIS A 171 -3.06 -17.21 8.99
C HIS A 171 -3.25 -15.77 8.48
N ILE A 172 -3.51 -15.67 7.17
CA ILE A 172 -3.71 -14.40 6.47
C ILE A 172 -5.17 -13.98 6.65
N ARG A 173 -5.38 -12.73 7.08
CA ARG A 173 -6.70 -12.11 7.22
C ARG A 173 -6.88 -11.01 6.17
N ALA A 174 -8.10 -10.93 5.63
CA ALA A 174 -8.51 -9.85 4.76
C ALA A 174 -9.08 -8.70 5.59
N GLN A 175 -8.71 -7.46 5.26
CA GLN A 175 -9.30 -6.26 5.84
C GLN A 175 -9.78 -5.36 4.70
N GLY A 176 -11.03 -4.91 4.76
CA GLY A 176 -11.57 -3.93 3.81
C GLY A 176 -10.83 -2.59 3.92
N TRP A 177 -10.73 -1.89 2.80
CA TRP A 177 -10.18 -0.53 2.77
C TRP A 177 -10.96 0.33 1.78
N ASN A 178 -11.49 1.46 2.25
CA ASN A 178 -12.17 2.41 1.39
C ASN A 178 -11.15 3.37 0.77
N TYR A 179 -10.81 3.17 -0.50
CA TYR A 179 -9.97 4.13 -1.23
C TYR A 179 -10.75 5.42 -1.46
N GLY A 180 -11.96 5.32 -2.00
CA GLY A 180 -12.88 6.44 -2.17
C GLY A 180 -12.32 7.57 -3.03
N GLN A 181 -11.58 7.27 -4.10
CA GLN A 181 -10.97 8.26 -4.98
C GLN A 181 -11.96 9.21 -5.69
N PHE A 182 -13.26 8.85 -5.68
CA PHE A 182 -14.36 9.63 -6.24
C PHE A 182 -15.22 10.33 -5.18
N GLU A 183 -14.80 10.32 -3.91
CA GLU A 183 -15.48 11.08 -2.87
C GLU A 183 -15.12 12.58 -2.97
N GLU A 184 -15.94 13.42 -2.32
CA GLU A 184 -15.79 14.88 -2.36
C GLU A 184 -14.39 15.33 -1.89
N ASP A 185 -13.87 16.37 -2.55
CA ASP A 185 -12.53 16.95 -2.38
C ASP A 185 -11.33 16.05 -2.71
N ILE A 186 -11.49 14.73 -2.86
CA ILE A 186 -10.36 13.81 -3.00
C ILE A 186 -9.49 14.14 -4.22
N LEU A 187 -10.09 14.38 -5.39
CA LEU A 187 -9.34 14.81 -6.58
C LEU A 187 -8.54 16.10 -6.35
N ASN A 188 -9.13 17.09 -5.68
CA ASN A 188 -8.47 18.35 -5.37
C ASN A 188 -7.30 18.16 -4.41
N ILE A 189 -7.49 17.28 -3.42
CA ILE A 189 -6.45 16.92 -2.46
C ILE A 189 -5.29 16.21 -3.17
N CYS A 190 -5.59 15.23 -4.03
CA CYS A 190 -4.57 14.48 -4.79
C CYS A 190 -3.73 15.41 -5.67
N LEU A 191 -4.34 16.37 -6.36
CA LEU A 191 -3.61 17.38 -7.13
C LEU A 191 -2.79 18.32 -6.22
N SER A 192 -3.34 18.71 -5.08
CA SER A 192 -2.64 19.55 -4.09
C SER A 192 -1.44 18.86 -3.45
N ILE A 193 -1.42 17.53 -3.38
CA ILE A 193 -0.24 16.77 -2.91
C ILE A 193 0.96 17.05 -3.82
N LEU A 194 0.77 17.05 -5.14
CA LEU A 194 1.83 17.36 -6.10
C LEU A 194 2.32 18.80 -5.95
N ASP A 195 1.42 19.76 -5.78
CA ASP A 195 1.75 21.18 -5.58
C ASP A 195 2.43 21.48 -4.24
N ARG A 196 2.43 20.51 -3.32
CA ARG A 196 3.05 20.63 -2.00
C ARG A 196 4.36 19.88 -1.88
N SER A 197 4.78 19.17 -2.92
CA SER A 197 6.08 18.52 -2.95
C SER A 197 7.22 19.53 -2.77
N PRO A 198 8.37 19.15 -2.17
CA PRO A 198 9.54 20.01 -2.12
C PRO A 198 10.02 20.41 -3.51
N GLY A 199 9.91 19.49 -4.48
CA GLY A 199 10.21 19.76 -5.88
C GLY A 199 9.40 20.94 -6.41
N HIS A 200 8.09 20.94 -6.14
CA HIS A 200 7.21 22.03 -6.51
C HIS A 200 7.53 23.32 -5.75
N GLN A 201 7.77 23.27 -4.44
CA GLN A 201 8.09 24.46 -3.65
C GLN A 201 9.40 25.13 -4.10
N ASN A 202 10.40 24.32 -4.48
CA ASN A 202 11.69 24.80 -4.94
C ASN A 202 11.63 25.35 -6.38
N ASN A 203 11.04 24.59 -7.30
CA ASN A 203 10.90 25.00 -8.70
C ASN A 203 9.57 24.52 -9.31
N PRO A 204 8.50 25.30 -9.13
CA PRO A 204 7.16 24.92 -9.60
C PRO A 204 7.09 24.67 -11.11
N ALA A 205 7.87 25.42 -11.91
CA ALA A 205 7.80 25.33 -13.37
C ALA A 205 8.35 23.99 -13.87
N THR A 206 9.49 23.57 -13.30
CA THR A 206 10.12 22.29 -13.64
C THR A 206 9.32 21.12 -13.08
N ASP A 207 8.87 21.18 -11.83
CA ASP A 207 8.02 20.14 -11.23
C ASP A 207 6.79 19.86 -12.09
N VAL A 208 6.03 20.90 -12.48
CA VAL A 208 4.84 20.74 -13.33
C VAL A 208 5.20 20.16 -14.70
N SER A 209 6.30 20.58 -15.32
CA SER A 209 6.74 20.02 -16.61
C SER A 209 7.05 18.52 -16.53
N CYS A 210 7.51 18.02 -15.39
CA CYS A 210 7.81 16.60 -15.18
C CYS A 210 6.56 15.74 -14.89
N ARG A 211 5.39 16.35 -14.62
CA ARG A 211 4.15 15.59 -14.33
C ARG A 211 3.52 14.92 -15.56
N HIS A 212 4.17 14.94 -16.72
CA HIS A 212 3.81 14.07 -17.83
C HIS A 212 4.28 12.62 -17.62
N ASP A 213 5.29 12.40 -16.76
CA ASP A 213 5.94 11.11 -16.59
C ASP A 213 5.38 10.38 -15.36
N PRO A 214 4.79 9.18 -15.51
CA PRO A 214 4.33 8.39 -14.37
C PRO A 214 5.46 7.98 -13.42
N ILE A 215 6.70 7.82 -13.90
CA ILE A 215 7.87 7.53 -13.05
C ILE A 215 8.08 8.67 -12.05
N TYR A 216 8.12 9.91 -12.55
CA TYR A 216 8.25 11.09 -11.72
C TYR A 216 7.09 11.25 -10.73
N VAL A 217 5.85 11.21 -11.23
CA VAL A 217 4.65 11.42 -10.39
C VAL A 217 4.58 10.40 -9.26
N THR A 218 4.78 9.12 -9.56
CA THR A 218 4.68 8.06 -8.55
C THR A 218 5.78 8.17 -7.49
N ARG A 219 7.01 8.55 -7.87
CA ARG A 219 8.12 8.80 -6.94
C ARG A 219 7.92 10.05 -6.08
N VAL A 220 7.22 11.08 -6.57
CA VAL A 220 6.82 12.23 -5.75
C VAL A 220 5.73 11.83 -4.75
N ILE A 221 4.75 11.02 -5.17
CA ILE A 221 3.68 10.55 -4.29
C ILE A 221 4.21 9.64 -3.18
N SER A 222 5.15 8.72 -3.46
CA SER A 222 5.75 7.88 -2.42
C SER A 222 6.41 8.71 -1.31
N ALA A 223 7.04 9.83 -1.67
CA ALA A 223 7.61 10.77 -0.70
C ALA A 223 6.51 11.53 0.06
N MET A 224 5.53 12.10 -0.65
CA MET A 224 4.56 13.01 -0.07
C MET A 224 3.47 12.35 0.76
N VAL A 225 3.27 11.03 0.63
CA VAL A 225 2.30 10.30 1.45
C VAL A 225 2.81 10.16 2.89
N ASN A 226 4.12 10.09 3.13
CA ASN A 226 4.68 10.20 4.48
C ASN A 226 5.11 11.63 4.82
N SER A 227 5.28 11.92 6.12
CA SER A 227 5.60 13.26 6.61
C SER A 227 7.04 13.42 7.13
N ASN A 228 7.96 12.52 6.76
CA ASN A 228 9.26 12.45 7.44
C ASN A 228 10.21 13.57 7.00
N ASN A 229 10.26 13.89 5.71
CA ASN A 229 11.09 14.99 5.21
C ASN A 229 10.29 16.28 4.95
N ASP A 230 8.98 16.14 4.81
CA ASP A 230 8.10 17.18 4.29
C ASP A 230 6.82 17.33 5.11
N ARG A 231 5.98 18.32 4.75
CA ARG A 231 4.59 18.41 5.25
C ARG A 231 3.67 17.45 4.49
N GLY A 232 4.11 16.20 4.31
CA GLY A 232 3.33 15.16 3.65
C GLY A 232 2.10 14.72 4.46
N VAL A 233 1.41 13.71 3.96
CA VAL A 233 0.04 13.39 4.40
C VAL A 233 0.01 12.74 5.77
N VAL A 234 0.73 11.62 5.95
CA VAL A 234 0.59 10.74 7.12
C VAL A 234 1.88 10.71 7.94
N GLN A 235 1.75 10.79 9.26
CA GLN A 235 2.87 10.62 10.18
C GLN A 235 2.91 9.19 10.71
N GLY A 236 4.05 8.52 10.53
CA GLY A 236 4.25 7.13 10.97
C GLY A 236 4.42 6.98 12.48
N HIS A 237 3.86 5.91 13.06
CA HIS A 237 4.12 5.56 14.46
C HIS A 237 3.96 4.06 14.74
N TRP A 238 4.97 3.47 15.40
CA TRP A 238 5.09 2.03 15.65
C TRP A 238 5.46 1.69 17.10
N GLN A 239 5.18 2.57 18.08
CA GLN A 239 5.55 2.31 19.49
C GLN A 239 4.36 1.87 20.36
N GLY A 240 3.21 1.56 19.76
CA GLY A 240 2.04 1.01 20.47
C GLY A 240 1.26 1.98 21.36
N LYS A 241 1.67 3.25 21.46
CA LYS A 241 0.94 4.31 22.17
C LYS A 241 0.67 5.48 21.22
N TYR A 242 -0.60 5.80 20.97
CA TYR A 242 -1.01 6.72 19.90
C TYR A 242 -1.56 8.06 20.41
N ASP A 243 -1.07 8.53 21.56
CA ASP A 243 -1.50 9.78 22.19
C ASP A 243 -1.36 10.98 21.23
N GLY A 244 -2.40 11.82 21.16
CA GLY A 244 -2.43 12.99 20.29
C GLY A 244 -2.70 12.69 18.81
N GLY A 245 -3.09 11.45 18.47
CA GLY A 245 -3.48 11.04 17.13
C GLY A 245 -4.59 9.98 17.11
N THR A 246 -4.81 9.41 15.94
CA THR A 246 -5.69 8.26 15.73
C THR A 246 -4.82 7.01 15.62
N SER A 247 -5.18 5.92 16.30
CA SER A 247 -4.48 4.64 16.14
C SER A 247 -4.49 4.24 14.66
N PRO A 248 -3.35 3.78 14.09
CA PRO A 248 -3.27 3.27 12.73
C PRO A 248 -4.30 2.16 12.41
N LEU A 249 -4.71 1.40 13.42
CA LEU A 249 -5.68 0.32 13.26
C LEU A 249 -7.11 0.86 13.09
N HIS A 250 -7.43 2.03 13.64
CA HIS A 250 -8.78 2.59 13.56
C HIS A 250 -9.13 3.10 12.15
N TRP A 251 -8.13 3.31 11.28
CA TRP A 251 -8.37 3.70 9.91
C TRP A 251 -9.00 2.56 9.09
N ARG A 252 -10.01 2.93 8.33
CA ARG A 252 -10.80 2.04 7.47
C ARG A 252 -10.78 2.47 6.00
N GLY A 253 -10.20 3.63 5.73
CA GLY A 253 -10.10 4.19 4.39
C GLY A 253 -9.22 5.43 4.33
N SER A 254 -8.95 5.84 3.10
CA SER A 254 -8.08 6.99 2.79
C SER A 254 -8.83 8.32 2.78
N VAL A 255 -10.14 8.31 2.55
CA VAL A 255 -10.99 9.51 2.45
C VAL A 255 -10.86 10.38 3.70
N ALA A 256 -11.11 9.81 4.88
CA ALA A 256 -11.05 10.53 6.15
C ALA A 256 -9.64 11.09 6.43
N ILE A 257 -8.59 10.36 6.05
CA ILE A 257 -7.20 10.79 6.22
C ILE A 257 -6.91 12.02 5.34
N LEU A 258 -7.23 11.92 4.05
CA LEU A 258 -6.98 12.99 3.08
C LEU A 258 -7.79 14.26 3.41
N GLN A 259 -9.06 14.11 3.76
CA GLN A 259 -9.90 15.24 4.18
C GLN A 259 -9.42 15.85 5.50
N LYS A 260 -8.94 15.05 6.47
CA LYS A 260 -8.35 15.54 7.72
C LYS A 260 -7.05 16.32 7.45
N TRP A 261 -6.23 15.86 6.51
CA TRP A 261 -5.04 16.58 6.06
C TRP A 261 -5.40 17.95 5.47
N LEU A 262 -6.40 18.01 4.57
CA LEU A 262 -6.91 19.26 4.00
C LEU A 262 -7.47 20.21 5.07
N LYS A 263 -8.41 19.74 5.90
CA LYS A 263 -9.03 20.51 6.99
C LYS A 263 -7.99 21.00 8.01
N GLY A 264 -6.95 20.21 8.25
CA GLY A 264 -5.80 20.54 9.08
C GLY A 264 -4.84 21.57 8.49
N ARG A 265 -5.16 22.16 7.33
CA ARG A 265 -4.28 23.03 6.54
C ARG A 265 -2.96 22.35 6.20
N TYR A 266 -3.04 21.10 5.74
CA TYR A 266 -1.91 20.30 5.26
C TYR A 266 -0.88 19.99 6.35
N LYS A 267 -1.36 19.84 7.59
CA LYS A 267 -0.55 19.31 8.70
C LYS A 267 -0.61 17.78 8.67
N PRO A 268 0.51 17.08 8.94
CA PRO A 268 0.54 15.62 8.95
C PRO A 268 -0.55 15.00 9.82
N VAL A 269 -1.20 13.97 9.29
CA VAL A 269 -2.25 13.21 9.96
C VAL A 269 -1.61 12.11 10.80
N LYS A 270 -1.82 12.19 12.10
CA LYS A 270 -1.37 11.22 13.09
C LYS A 270 -2.43 10.14 13.32
N TYR A 271 -2.13 8.85 13.30
CA TYR A 271 -0.89 8.18 12.88
C TYR A 271 -1.18 7.12 11.82
N GLY A 272 -0.14 6.67 11.11
CA GLY A 272 -0.22 5.58 10.14
C GLY A 272 0.86 4.53 10.33
N GLN A 273 0.61 3.35 9.74
CA GLN A 273 1.54 2.24 9.57
C GLN A 273 1.48 1.76 8.11
N CYS A 274 2.27 0.77 7.70
CA CYS A 274 2.50 0.47 6.27
C CYS A 274 1.22 0.33 5.44
N TRP A 275 0.19 -0.36 5.92
CA TRP A 275 -1.09 -0.50 5.18
C TRP A 275 -1.85 0.81 5.04
N VAL A 276 -1.71 1.75 5.98
CA VAL A 276 -2.32 3.08 5.92
C VAL A 276 -1.63 3.90 4.83
N PHE A 277 -0.30 3.88 4.79
CA PHE A 277 0.48 4.54 3.74
C PHE A 277 0.12 3.95 2.36
N ALA A 278 0.11 2.62 2.24
CA ALA A 278 -0.23 1.94 0.99
C ALA A 278 -1.68 2.21 0.54
N GLY A 279 -2.63 2.28 1.47
CA GLY A 279 -4.02 2.63 1.18
C GLY A 279 -4.17 4.05 0.64
N VAL A 280 -3.55 5.02 1.31
CA VAL A 280 -3.55 6.44 0.89
C VAL A 280 -2.85 6.60 -0.46
N MET A 281 -1.69 5.99 -0.65
CA MET A 281 -0.96 6.04 -1.91
C MET A 281 -1.76 5.43 -3.06
N CYS A 282 -2.40 4.28 -2.85
CA CYS A 282 -3.27 3.66 -3.85
C CYS A 282 -4.40 4.60 -4.27
N THR A 283 -5.06 5.23 -3.29
CA THR A 283 -6.13 6.21 -3.55
C THR A 283 -5.65 7.35 -4.42
N VAL A 284 -4.50 7.95 -4.09
CA VAL A 284 -3.94 9.09 -4.84
C VAL A 284 -3.60 8.68 -6.27
N LEU A 285 -2.95 7.54 -6.46
CA LEU A 285 -2.53 7.10 -7.80
C LEU A 285 -3.71 6.70 -8.69
N ARG A 286 -4.70 5.97 -8.14
CA ARG A 286 -5.96 5.68 -8.83
C ARG A 286 -6.71 6.97 -9.22
N CYS A 287 -6.77 7.92 -8.29
CA CYS A 287 -7.38 9.23 -8.52
C CYS A 287 -6.72 10.00 -9.67
N LEU A 288 -5.40 9.89 -9.82
CA LEU A 288 -4.65 10.53 -10.90
C LEU A 288 -4.71 9.75 -12.24
N GLY A 289 -5.33 8.57 -12.25
CA GLY A 289 -5.47 7.73 -13.43
C GLY A 289 -4.33 6.74 -13.66
N ILE A 290 -3.51 6.44 -12.66
CA ILE A 290 -2.50 5.38 -12.73
C ILE A 290 -3.11 4.11 -12.15
N ALA A 291 -3.07 3.01 -12.90
CA ALA A 291 -3.57 1.73 -12.43
C ALA A 291 -2.67 1.21 -11.30
N THR A 292 -3.24 1.06 -10.10
CA THR A 292 -2.47 0.74 -8.88
C THR A 292 -3.18 -0.31 -8.03
N ARG A 293 -2.43 -1.25 -7.47
CA ARG A 293 -2.90 -2.24 -6.49
C ARG A 293 -2.05 -2.22 -5.22
N VAL A 294 -2.63 -2.67 -4.11
CA VAL A 294 -1.93 -2.85 -2.83
C VAL A 294 -1.39 -4.28 -2.76
N VAL A 295 -0.15 -4.43 -2.29
CA VAL A 295 0.54 -5.70 -2.16
C VAL A 295 0.99 -5.91 -0.72
N SER A 296 0.80 -7.11 -0.20
CA SER A 296 1.19 -7.49 1.16
C SER A 296 2.22 -8.61 1.10
N ASN A 297 3.41 -8.37 1.64
CA ASN A 297 4.50 -9.33 1.74
C ASN A 297 4.60 -9.86 3.17
N PHE A 298 4.58 -11.18 3.37
CA PHE A 298 4.71 -11.78 4.71
C PHE A 298 6.16 -12.18 5.00
N ASN A 299 6.57 -12.03 6.27
CA ASN A 299 7.97 -12.12 6.67
C ASN A 299 8.84 -11.16 5.84
N SER A 300 8.45 -9.89 5.76
CA SER A 300 9.19 -8.88 5.00
C SER A 300 10.46 -8.50 5.74
N ALA A 301 11.60 -8.55 5.07
CA ALA A 301 12.85 -8.08 5.62
C ALA A 301 12.93 -6.56 5.56
N HIS A 302 13.59 -5.96 6.54
CA HIS A 302 14.13 -4.60 6.49
C HIS A 302 15.63 -4.74 6.73
N ASP A 303 16.39 -4.76 5.63
CA ASP A 303 17.85 -4.83 5.59
C ASP A 303 18.40 -3.40 5.60
N THR A 304 19.09 -3.04 6.68
CA THR A 304 19.57 -1.67 6.93
C THR A 304 21.00 -1.44 6.41
N ASP A 305 21.81 -2.50 6.25
CA ASP A 305 23.22 -2.40 5.84
C ASP A 305 23.45 -2.74 4.34
N GLN A 306 22.38 -3.12 3.64
CA GLN A 306 22.31 -3.43 2.22
C GLN A 306 23.27 -4.58 1.86
N ASN A 307 23.25 -5.64 2.65
CA ASN A 307 24.06 -6.84 2.44
C ASN A 307 23.23 -8.04 1.93
N LEU A 308 21.90 -7.90 1.79
CA LEU A 308 20.90 -8.93 1.44
C LEU A 308 20.73 -10.04 2.47
N SER A 309 21.15 -9.81 3.69
CA SER A 309 20.97 -10.66 4.85
C SER A 309 20.24 -9.87 5.93
N VAL A 310 19.51 -10.58 6.78
CA VAL A 310 18.92 -10.02 8.00
C VAL A 310 19.51 -10.76 9.17
N ASP A 311 20.26 -10.04 10.00
CA ASP A 311 20.91 -10.59 11.18
C ASP A 311 20.06 -10.40 12.43
N LYS A 312 19.58 -11.51 13.01
CA LYS A 312 18.85 -11.52 14.29
C LYS A 312 19.77 -11.95 15.42
N TYR A 313 19.96 -11.09 16.42
CA TYR A 313 20.67 -11.45 17.64
C TYR A 313 19.69 -11.89 18.73
N VAL A 314 19.95 -13.05 19.33
CA VAL A 314 19.14 -13.61 20.42
C VAL A 314 19.97 -14.02 21.61
N ASP A 315 19.37 -14.02 22.79
CA ASP A 315 19.97 -14.55 24.01
C ASP A 315 19.77 -16.07 24.17
N SER A 316 20.22 -16.60 25.31
CA SER A 316 20.11 -18.02 25.64
C SER A 316 18.67 -18.54 25.81
N PHE A 317 17.67 -17.66 25.89
CA PHE A 317 16.24 -17.98 25.92
C PHE A 317 15.56 -17.76 24.56
N GLY A 318 16.31 -17.34 23.54
CA GLY A 318 15.81 -17.03 22.20
C GLY A 318 15.12 -15.67 22.12
N ARG A 319 15.25 -14.81 23.15
CA ARG A 319 14.70 -13.45 23.14
C ARG A 319 15.55 -12.58 22.22
N THR A 320 14.90 -11.75 21.41
CA THR A 320 15.58 -10.81 20.52
C THR A 320 16.27 -9.72 21.33
N LEU A 321 17.53 -9.43 21.02
CA LEU A 321 18.29 -8.33 21.60
C LEU A 321 18.14 -7.09 20.72
N GLU A 322 17.24 -6.17 21.11
CA GLU A 322 16.91 -4.98 20.30
C GLU A 322 18.10 -4.06 20.09
N ASP A 323 18.96 -3.89 21.10
CA ASP A 323 20.11 -2.98 21.03
C ASP A 323 21.19 -3.42 20.03
N LEU A 324 21.16 -4.69 19.61
CA LEU A 324 22.11 -5.28 18.66
C LEU A 324 21.49 -5.59 17.29
N THR A 325 20.16 -5.65 17.22
CA THR A 325 19.42 -6.09 16.03
C THR A 325 18.88 -4.85 15.31
N GLU A 326 19.70 -4.28 14.42
CA GLU A 326 19.31 -3.13 13.58
C GLU A 326 18.36 -3.57 12.45
N ASP A 327 18.61 -4.72 11.83
CA ASP A 327 17.71 -5.30 10.84
C ASP A 327 16.45 -5.88 11.49
N SER A 328 15.34 -5.89 10.75
CA SER A 328 14.10 -6.47 11.25
C SER A 328 13.39 -7.35 10.23
N MET A 329 12.59 -8.29 10.74
CA MET A 329 11.67 -9.08 9.92
C MET A 329 10.25 -8.80 10.41
N TRP A 330 9.48 -8.07 9.62
CA TRP A 330 8.11 -7.73 9.95
C TRP A 330 7.20 -8.92 9.64
N ASN A 331 6.16 -9.15 10.45
CA ASN A 331 5.21 -10.24 10.18
C ASN A 331 4.56 -10.11 8.81
N PHE A 332 4.28 -8.87 8.42
CA PHE A 332 3.95 -8.48 7.07
C PHE A 332 4.36 -7.03 6.85
N HIS A 333 4.56 -6.67 5.60
CA HIS A 333 4.72 -5.30 5.13
C HIS A 333 3.83 -5.07 3.92
N VAL A 334 3.38 -3.83 3.72
CA VAL A 334 2.40 -3.49 2.70
C VAL A 334 2.88 -2.29 1.90
N TRP A 335 2.91 -2.44 0.58
CA TRP A 335 3.30 -1.41 -0.38
C TRP A 335 2.32 -1.38 -1.57
N ASN A 336 2.66 -0.61 -2.61
CA ASN A 336 1.88 -0.51 -3.84
C ASN A 336 2.63 -1.05 -5.05
N GLU A 337 1.88 -1.56 -6.03
CA GLU A 337 2.36 -1.73 -7.38
C GLU A 337 1.54 -0.84 -8.32
N SER A 338 2.23 -0.11 -9.19
CA SER A 338 1.59 0.69 -10.25
C SER A 338 2.01 0.23 -11.63
N TRP A 339 1.08 0.27 -12.57
CA TRP A 339 1.28 -0.22 -13.93
C TRP A 339 1.66 0.93 -14.88
N PHE A 340 2.86 0.87 -15.45
CA PHE A 340 3.29 1.77 -16.52
C PHE A 340 4.55 1.28 -17.25
N ALA A 341 4.85 1.89 -18.38
CA ALA A 341 6.07 1.68 -19.14
C ALA A 341 7.30 2.33 -18.48
N ARG A 342 8.45 1.66 -18.57
CA ARG A 342 9.74 2.13 -18.04
C ARG A 342 10.62 2.61 -19.18
N GLN A 343 10.32 3.80 -19.72
CA GLN A 343 11.06 4.39 -20.83
C GLN A 343 12.57 4.55 -20.51
N ASP A 344 12.91 4.69 -19.22
CA ASP A 344 14.27 4.77 -18.72
C ASP A 344 15.03 3.42 -18.68
N LEU A 345 14.32 2.29 -18.55
CA LEU A 345 14.92 0.94 -18.47
C LEU A 345 14.72 0.09 -19.73
N GLY A 346 13.70 0.41 -20.52
CA GLY A 346 13.30 -0.30 -21.73
C GLY A 346 12.13 -1.30 -21.53
N PRO A 347 11.55 -1.80 -22.64
CA PRO A 347 10.26 -2.50 -22.65
C PRO A 347 10.19 -3.78 -21.80
N SER A 348 11.32 -4.44 -21.55
CA SER A 348 11.38 -5.65 -20.72
C SER A 348 11.03 -5.41 -19.25
N TYR A 349 11.07 -4.16 -18.81
CA TYR A 349 10.82 -3.75 -17.42
C TYR A 349 9.47 -3.03 -17.24
N ASN A 350 8.68 -2.93 -18.32
CA ASN A 350 7.31 -2.41 -18.28
C ASN A 350 6.41 -3.28 -17.39
N GLY A 351 5.27 -2.71 -17.00
CA GLY A 351 4.23 -3.40 -16.23
C GLY A 351 4.25 -2.94 -14.77
N TRP A 352 4.15 -3.89 -13.83
CA TRP A 352 4.06 -3.58 -12.41
C TRP A 352 5.38 -3.03 -11.83
N GLN A 353 5.28 -1.89 -11.17
CA GLN A 353 6.38 -1.18 -10.51
C GLN A 353 6.09 -1.03 -9.02
N VAL A 354 7.00 -1.52 -8.17
CA VAL A 354 6.93 -1.40 -6.72
C VAL A 354 7.14 0.04 -6.30
N LEU A 355 6.26 0.53 -5.43
CA LEU A 355 6.30 1.84 -4.82
C LEU A 355 5.94 1.69 -3.34
N ASP A 356 6.74 2.28 -2.47
CA ASP A 356 6.47 2.24 -1.03
C ASP A 356 6.57 3.65 -0.43
N ALA A 357 5.46 4.05 0.19
CA ALA A 357 5.34 5.31 0.91
C ALA A 357 5.68 5.17 2.40
N THR A 358 5.93 3.97 2.90
CA THR A 358 6.35 3.72 4.27
C THR A 358 7.78 4.24 4.44
N PRO A 359 8.04 5.12 5.43
CA PRO A 359 9.37 5.71 5.61
C PRO A 359 10.31 4.73 6.30
N GLN A 360 10.85 3.77 5.54
CA GLN A 360 11.84 2.79 6.01
C GLN A 360 13.27 3.23 5.70
N GLU A 361 13.58 3.47 4.43
CA GLU A 361 14.90 3.87 3.97
C GLU A 361 14.87 5.20 3.20
N GLU A 362 15.96 5.96 3.28
CA GLU A 362 16.14 7.17 2.50
C GLU A 362 16.71 6.87 1.12
N SER A 363 16.04 7.35 0.07
CA SER A 363 16.50 7.32 -1.31
C SER A 363 16.87 8.72 -1.77
N GLU A 364 18.18 8.96 -1.92
CA GLU A 364 18.79 10.28 -2.19
C GLU A 364 18.47 11.31 -1.09
N GLY A 365 18.48 10.87 0.18
CA GLY A 365 18.25 11.74 1.36
C GLY A 365 16.78 12.07 1.62
N VAL A 366 15.85 11.35 0.99
CA VAL A 366 14.39 11.52 1.15
C VAL A 366 13.76 10.15 1.36
N PHE A 367 12.86 10.02 2.33
CA PHE A 367 12.03 8.84 2.57
C PHE A 367 11.02 8.65 1.43
N ARG A 368 11.46 7.95 0.40
CA ARG A 368 10.69 7.58 -0.79
C ARG A 368 11.27 6.28 -1.34
N CYS A 369 10.42 5.42 -1.88
CA CYS A 369 10.87 4.17 -2.47
C CYS A 369 10.12 3.89 -3.78
N GLY A 370 10.87 3.50 -4.80
CA GLY A 370 10.39 3.17 -6.14
C GLY A 370 10.33 4.36 -7.11
N PRO A 371 9.89 4.13 -8.36
CA PRO A 371 9.38 2.86 -8.86
C PRO A 371 10.46 1.81 -9.19
N ALA A 372 10.35 0.61 -8.61
CA ALA A 372 11.22 -0.53 -8.90
C ALA A 372 10.47 -1.55 -9.77
N SER A 373 11.01 -1.94 -10.93
CA SER A 373 10.35 -2.92 -11.80
C SER A 373 10.28 -4.29 -11.14
N VAL A 374 9.08 -4.86 -10.99
CA VAL A 374 8.90 -6.21 -10.40
C VAL A 374 9.69 -7.26 -11.20
N THR A 375 9.76 -7.10 -12.52
CA THR A 375 10.60 -7.95 -13.38
C THR A 375 12.08 -7.83 -13.05
N ALA A 376 12.58 -6.61 -12.79
CA ALA A 376 13.98 -6.40 -12.39
C ALA A 376 14.28 -7.05 -11.03
N ILE A 377 13.35 -6.95 -10.08
CA ILE A 377 13.46 -7.62 -8.77
C ILE A 377 13.53 -9.14 -8.96
N ARG A 378 12.63 -9.72 -9.76
CA ARG A 378 12.61 -11.16 -10.04
C ARG A 378 13.89 -11.68 -10.69
N GLU A 379 14.49 -10.89 -11.59
CA GLU A 379 15.74 -11.27 -12.27
C GLU A 379 17.00 -10.86 -11.51
N GLY A 380 16.89 -10.20 -10.35
CA GLY A 380 18.03 -9.76 -9.54
C GLY A 380 18.84 -8.64 -10.19
N ASP A 381 18.21 -7.82 -11.03
CA ASP A 381 18.80 -6.63 -11.67
C ASP A 381 18.72 -5.40 -10.74
N VAL A 382 19.16 -5.58 -9.50
CA VAL A 382 19.02 -4.62 -8.38
C VAL A 382 19.77 -3.29 -8.56
N HIS A 383 20.61 -3.17 -9.59
CA HIS A 383 21.35 -1.95 -9.89
C HIS A 383 20.53 -0.95 -10.72
N LEU A 384 19.40 -1.38 -11.27
CA LEU A 384 18.50 -0.53 -12.04
C LEU A 384 17.72 0.39 -11.10
N ALA A 385 17.41 1.58 -11.60
CA ALA A 385 16.60 2.53 -10.87
C ALA A 385 15.15 2.00 -10.72
N HIS A 386 14.43 2.28 -9.65
CA HIS A 386 14.87 2.91 -8.41
C HIS A 386 14.85 1.88 -7.28
N ASP A 387 15.70 2.07 -6.26
CA ASP A 387 15.61 1.37 -4.96
C ASP A 387 15.63 -0.16 -5.03
N GLY A 388 16.12 -0.72 -6.14
CA GLY A 388 16.21 -2.15 -6.40
C GLY A 388 16.91 -2.97 -5.31
N PRO A 389 18.00 -2.50 -4.68
CA PRO A 389 18.65 -3.22 -3.58
C PRO A 389 17.73 -3.48 -2.40
N PHE A 390 17.04 -2.42 -1.96
CA PHE A 390 16.16 -2.45 -0.81
C PHE A 390 14.97 -3.36 -1.09
N VAL A 391 14.24 -3.11 -2.19
CA VAL A 391 13.06 -3.90 -2.57
C VAL A 391 13.40 -5.38 -2.77
N PHE A 392 14.58 -5.69 -3.30
CA PHE A 392 15.02 -7.09 -3.44
C PHE A 392 15.28 -7.74 -2.09
N ALA A 393 15.89 -7.03 -1.13
CA ALA A 393 16.13 -7.55 0.21
C ALA A 393 14.82 -7.89 0.92
N GLU A 394 13.80 -7.03 0.81
CA GLU A 394 12.48 -7.23 1.44
C GLU A 394 11.84 -8.59 1.12
N VAL A 395 12.13 -9.14 -0.07
CA VAL A 395 11.55 -10.40 -0.57
C VAL A 395 12.52 -11.57 -0.68
N ASN A 396 13.83 -11.34 -0.69
CA ASN A 396 14.85 -12.39 -0.92
C ASN A 396 15.95 -12.47 0.14
N ALA A 397 15.97 -11.61 1.17
CA ALA A 397 17.05 -11.62 2.15
C ALA A 397 17.18 -12.98 2.86
N ASP A 398 18.42 -13.42 3.07
CA ASP A 398 18.69 -14.61 3.88
C ASP A 398 18.53 -14.25 5.37
N TYR A 399 17.84 -15.08 6.15
CA TYR A 399 17.61 -14.82 7.57
C TYR A 399 18.62 -15.56 8.43
N ILE A 400 19.53 -14.84 9.10
CA ILE A 400 20.59 -15.42 9.93
C ILE A 400 20.28 -15.14 11.40
N THR A 401 20.41 -16.18 12.24
CA THR A 401 20.23 -16.05 13.68
C THR A 401 21.54 -16.29 14.41
N TRP A 402 21.91 -15.33 15.24
CA TRP A 402 23.12 -15.33 16.07
C TRP A 402 22.73 -15.44 17.55
N LEU A 403 23.35 -16.39 18.25
CA LEU A 403 23.31 -16.42 19.71
C LEU A 403 24.38 -15.47 20.23
N TRP A 404 23.97 -14.52 21.06
CA TRP A 404 24.85 -13.60 21.75
C TRP A 404 25.07 -14.07 23.19
N HIS A 405 26.33 -14.17 23.58
CA HIS A 405 26.74 -14.59 24.91
C HIS A 405 27.08 -13.40 25.81
N GLU A 406 27.06 -13.60 27.13
CA GLU A 406 27.42 -12.56 28.11
C GLU A 406 28.88 -12.10 28.00
N ASP A 407 29.76 -12.92 27.40
CA ASP A 407 31.16 -12.61 27.10
C ASP A 407 31.36 -11.86 25.77
N GLU A 408 30.28 -11.33 25.19
CA GLU A 408 30.22 -10.64 23.89
C GLU A 408 30.65 -11.51 22.70
N SER A 409 30.80 -12.82 22.88
CA SER A 409 30.98 -13.75 21.77
C SER A 409 29.65 -13.99 21.05
N ARG A 410 29.73 -14.18 19.72
CA ARG A 410 28.58 -14.52 18.88
C ARG A 410 28.77 -15.86 18.21
N GLU A 411 27.71 -16.67 18.20
CA GLU A 411 27.71 -17.96 17.54
C GLU A 411 26.52 -18.09 16.59
N ARG A 412 26.75 -18.57 15.36
CA ARG A 412 25.69 -18.77 14.38
C ARG A 412 24.82 -19.96 14.80
N VAL A 413 23.54 -19.72 15.05
CA VAL A 413 22.58 -20.77 15.41
C VAL A 413 22.05 -21.46 14.16
N TYR A 414 21.55 -20.66 13.22
CA TYR A 414 20.86 -21.16 12.04
C TYR A 414 20.81 -20.09 10.94
N SER A 415 20.69 -20.53 9.69
CA SER A 415 20.44 -19.67 8.55
C SER A 415 19.30 -20.23 7.72
N ASN A 416 18.30 -19.38 7.45
CA ASN A 416 17.13 -19.74 6.68
C ASN A 416 17.03 -18.86 5.44
N THR A 417 17.32 -19.47 4.30
CA THR A 417 17.30 -18.79 3.02
C THR A 417 15.91 -18.68 2.40
N LYS A 418 14.88 -19.23 3.05
CA LYS A 418 13.51 -19.38 2.50
C LYS A 418 12.44 -18.73 3.37
N LYS A 419 12.83 -18.05 4.46
CA LYS A 419 11.88 -17.50 5.46
C LYS A 419 11.25 -16.20 4.99
N ILE A 420 12.04 -15.35 4.35
CA ILE A 420 11.66 -13.99 3.93
C ILE A 420 10.83 -14.04 2.64
N GLY A 421 9.95 -13.06 2.47
CA GLY A 421 9.25 -12.84 1.20
C GLY A 421 8.22 -13.92 0.87
N ARG A 422 7.23 -14.14 1.74
CA ARG A 422 6.29 -15.26 1.61
C ARG A 422 4.89 -14.77 1.32
N CYS A 423 4.14 -15.60 0.58
CA CYS A 423 2.72 -15.39 0.29
C CYS A 423 2.42 -13.95 -0.14
N ILE A 424 3.24 -13.38 -1.03
CA ILE A 424 3.06 -12.01 -1.51
C ILE A 424 1.68 -11.94 -2.15
N SER A 425 0.81 -11.10 -1.60
CA SER A 425 -0.64 -11.18 -1.84
C SER A 425 -1.20 -9.86 -2.32
N THR A 426 -2.18 -9.95 -3.23
CA THR A 426 -3.00 -8.80 -3.64
C THR A 426 -4.45 -9.25 -3.86
N LYS A 427 -5.37 -8.29 -3.92
CA LYS A 427 -6.79 -8.56 -4.17
C LYS A 427 -6.99 -9.01 -5.62
N ALA A 428 -7.82 -10.03 -5.81
CA ALA A 428 -8.20 -10.49 -7.15
C ALA A 428 -9.01 -9.45 -7.93
N VAL A 429 -8.84 -9.45 -9.25
CA VAL A 429 -9.69 -8.69 -10.17
C VAL A 429 -11.12 -9.20 -10.07
N GLY A 430 -12.07 -8.29 -9.81
CA GLY A 430 -13.50 -8.61 -9.79
C GLY A 430 -14.01 -9.49 -8.65
N SER A 431 -13.16 -9.88 -7.68
CA SER A 431 -13.58 -10.64 -6.49
C SER A 431 -12.82 -10.25 -5.23
N ASP A 432 -13.26 -10.78 -4.09
CA ASP A 432 -12.66 -10.53 -2.77
C ASP A 432 -11.57 -11.54 -2.40
N SER A 433 -11.27 -12.45 -3.33
CA SER A 433 -10.29 -13.51 -3.10
C SER A 433 -8.86 -12.98 -3.10
N ARG A 434 -7.99 -13.71 -2.40
CA ARG A 434 -6.55 -13.47 -2.37
C ARG A 434 -5.90 -14.08 -3.60
N VAL A 435 -5.12 -13.30 -4.33
CA VAL A 435 -4.18 -13.79 -5.35
C VAL A 435 -2.78 -13.79 -4.78
N ASP A 436 -2.11 -14.93 -4.89
CA ASP A 436 -0.69 -15.05 -4.58
C ASP A 436 0.12 -14.66 -5.82
N ILE A 437 1.02 -13.68 -5.66
CA ILE A 437 1.89 -13.15 -6.71
C ILE A 437 3.37 -13.34 -6.36
N THR A 438 3.70 -14.25 -5.44
CA THR A 438 5.09 -14.49 -4.99
C THR A 438 6.02 -14.84 -6.16
N ASP A 439 5.52 -15.58 -7.14
CA ASP A 439 6.25 -16.01 -8.34
C ASP A 439 6.57 -14.85 -9.31
N LEU A 440 5.86 -13.72 -9.19
CA LEU A 440 6.19 -12.50 -9.93
C LEU A 440 7.42 -11.81 -9.35
N TYR A 441 7.70 -11.96 -8.06
CA TYR A 441 8.82 -11.33 -7.36
C TYR A 441 10.07 -12.18 -7.29
N LYS A 442 9.92 -13.51 -7.26
CA LYS A 442 11.05 -14.42 -7.14
C LYS A 442 10.76 -15.81 -7.68
N TYR A 443 11.83 -16.50 -8.02
CA TYR A 443 11.77 -17.90 -8.43
C TYR A 443 11.46 -18.83 -7.25
N PRO A 444 10.90 -20.03 -7.50
CA PRO A 444 10.53 -20.95 -6.43
C PRO A 444 11.69 -21.29 -5.50
N GLU A 445 11.41 -21.24 -4.20
CA GLU A 445 12.39 -21.44 -3.12
C GLU A 445 13.11 -22.80 -3.19
N GLY A 446 14.45 -22.77 -3.26
CA GLY A 446 15.27 -23.96 -3.40
C GLY A 446 15.44 -24.45 -4.84
N SER A 447 14.93 -23.72 -5.83
CA SER A 447 15.31 -23.94 -7.23
C SER A 447 16.72 -23.42 -7.50
N ARG A 448 17.40 -23.99 -8.50
CA ARG A 448 18.74 -23.51 -8.90
C ARG A 448 18.71 -22.06 -9.40
N LYS A 449 17.64 -21.68 -10.09
CA LYS A 449 17.49 -20.34 -10.68
C LYS A 449 17.34 -19.26 -9.60
N GLU A 450 16.59 -19.57 -8.54
CA GLU A 450 16.43 -18.70 -7.36
C GLU A 450 17.79 -18.34 -6.73
N ARG A 451 18.64 -19.33 -6.42
CA ARG A 451 20.00 -19.06 -5.89
C ARG A 451 20.93 -18.36 -6.88
N GLN A 452 20.78 -18.62 -8.19
CA GLN A 452 21.55 -17.91 -9.23
C GLN A 452 21.20 -16.42 -9.27
N VAL A 453 19.91 -16.09 -9.18
CA VAL A 453 19.41 -14.72 -9.13
C VAL A 453 19.90 -14.01 -7.87
N TYR A 454 19.79 -14.66 -6.70
CA TYR A 454 20.34 -14.13 -5.45
C TYR A 454 21.84 -13.83 -5.56
N SER A 455 22.63 -14.79 -6.06
CA SER A 455 24.07 -14.60 -6.27
C SER A 455 24.39 -13.49 -7.26
N LYS A 456 23.54 -13.29 -8.29
CA LYS A 456 23.65 -12.19 -9.25
C LYS A 456 23.41 -10.85 -8.55
N ALA A 457 22.36 -10.73 -7.75
CA ALA A 457 22.03 -9.51 -7.01
C ALA A 457 23.17 -9.13 -6.04
N VAL A 458 23.63 -10.08 -5.23
CA VAL A 458 24.78 -9.91 -4.31
C VAL A 458 26.01 -9.38 -5.06
N LYS A 459 26.41 -10.01 -6.17
CA LYS A 459 27.56 -9.56 -6.97
C LYS A 459 27.40 -8.15 -7.51
N ARG A 460 26.20 -7.78 -7.96
CA ARG A 460 25.91 -6.43 -8.48
C ARG A 460 26.02 -5.38 -7.37
N LEU A 461 25.51 -5.65 -6.18
CA LEU A 461 25.59 -4.72 -5.04
C LEU A 461 27.04 -4.39 -4.67
N PHE A 462 27.87 -5.42 -4.50
CA PHE A 462 29.28 -5.21 -4.15
C PHE A 462 30.11 -4.58 -5.28
N SER A 463 29.75 -4.86 -6.55
CA SER A 463 30.42 -4.21 -7.70
C SER A 463 30.09 -2.72 -7.78
N VAL A 464 28.85 -2.31 -7.48
CA VAL A 464 28.44 -0.90 -7.44
C VAL A 464 29.14 -0.16 -6.30
N LYS A 465 29.19 -0.76 -5.08
CA LYS A 465 29.92 -0.22 -3.93
C LYS A 465 31.43 -0.01 -4.20
N ALA A 466 32.06 -0.84 -5.04
CA ALA A 466 33.47 -0.68 -5.43
C ALA A 466 33.73 0.49 -6.42
N SER A 467 32.70 0.96 -7.13
CA SER A 467 32.82 2.02 -8.16
C SER A 467 32.53 3.43 -7.64
N GLY A 468 31.77 3.56 -6.54
CA GLY A 468 31.49 4.82 -5.86
C GLY A 468 32.34 5.01 -4.61
N ARG A 469 33.26 5.98 -4.62
CA ARG A 469 34.09 6.46 -3.49
C ARG A 469 35.18 5.51 -2.97
N ARG A 470 36.40 5.75 -3.46
CA ARG A 470 37.63 5.68 -2.64
C ARG A 470 37.59 6.78 -1.58
N THR A 471 36.90 6.56 -0.47
CA THR A 471 37.16 7.29 0.78
C THR A 471 37.20 6.29 1.91
N TRP A 472 38.42 5.86 2.23
CA TRP A 472 38.73 5.09 3.42
C TRP A 472 38.38 5.92 4.66
N ILE A 473 37.20 5.71 5.24
CA ILE A 473 36.98 6.02 6.65
C ILE A 473 37.35 4.74 7.41
N ARG A 474 38.56 4.73 7.97
CA ARG A 474 38.97 3.79 9.02
C ARG A 474 38.04 3.99 10.21
N ARG A 475 36.97 3.19 10.32
CA ARG A 475 36.39 2.87 11.62
C ARG A 475 37.14 1.66 12.17
N ALA A 476 37.76 1.85 13.33
CA ALA A 476 38.43 0.80 14.07
C ALA A 476 37.39 -0.21 14.57
N GLY A 477 37.59 -1.50 14.30
CA GLY A 477 36.90 -2.59 14.99
C GLY A 477 35.94 -3.47 14.18
N GLY A 478 35.69 -3.21 12.89
CA GLY A 478 34.81 -4.08 12.08
C GLY A 478 35.60 -5.05 11.22
N HIS A 479 35.57 -6.35 11.55
CA HIS A 479 35.94 -7.38 10.59
C HIS A 479 35.04 -7.24 9.36
N CYS A 480 35.62 -6.88 8.21
CA CYS A 480 34.93 -6.99 6.92
C CYS A 480 34.46 -8.44 6.77
N LEU A 481 33.15 -8.67 6.59
CA LEU A 481 32.60 -9.98 6.27
C LEU A 481 33.17 -10.41 4.91
N TRP A 482 34.24 -11.20 4.95
CA TRP A 482 34.79 -11.85 3.77
C TRP A 482 33.83 -12.92 3.27
N HIS A 483 33.89 -13.16 1.96
CA HIS A 483 33.08 -14.07 1.14
C HIS A 483 32.83 -15.50 1.68
N ASP A 484 33.52 -15.94 2.74
CA ASP A 484 33.49 -17.33 3.23
C ASP A 484 32.35 -17.63 4.22
N ASP A 485 31.92 -16.68 5.06
CA ASP A 485 30.89 -16.97 6.09
C ASP A 485 29.45 -17.10 5.54
N LEU A 486 29.19 -16.56 4.34
CA LEU A 486 27.87 -16.60 3.70
C LEU A 486 27.57 -17.94 3.00
N LEU A 487 28.56 -18.82 2.86
CA LEU A 487 28.46 -20.03 2.02
C LEU A 487 28.57 -21.36 2.77
N GLU A 488 28.98 -21.38 4.04
CA GLU A 488 28.99 -22.64 4.79
C GLU A 488 27.55 -23.09 5.14
N PRO A 489 27.09 -24.25 4.64
CA PRO A 489 25.79 -24.78 5.01
C PRO A 489 25.86 -25.18 6.49
N THR A 490 25.04 -24.55 7.33
CA THR A 490 24.89 -24.98 8.72
C THR A 490 24.51 -26.47 8.75
N THR A 491 25.21 -27.25 9.56
CA THR A 491 24.95 -28.67 9.79
C THR A 491 23.48 -28.86 10.16
N LYS A 492 22.77 -29.76 9.47
CA LYS A 492 21.37 -30.06 9.81
C LYS A 492 21.30 -30.50 11.28
N PRO A 493 20.45 -29.88 12.12
CA PRO A 493 20.41 -30.19 13.54
C PRO A 493 19.99 -31.65 13.76
N SER A 494 20.54 -32.30 14.79
CA SER A 494 20.17 -33.66 15.19
C SER A 494 18.74 -33.77 15.74
N ILE A 495 18.10 -32.63 16.01
CA ILE A 495 16.75 -32.51 16.52
C ILE A 495 15.92 -31.58 15.64
N THR A 496 14.60 -31.75 15.67
CA THR A 496 13.64 -30.81 15.08
C THR A 496 12.59 -30.42 16.12
N GLY A 497 12.03 -29.22 15.99
CA GLY A 497 11.07 -28.69 16.93
C GLY A 497 9.98 -27.87 16.26
N LYS A 498 8.77 -27.93 16.79
CA LYS A 498 7.63 -27.10 16.37
C LYS A 498 6.68 -26.82 17.52
N PHE A 499 6.21 -25.58 17.62
CA PHE A 499 5.06 -25.25 18.45
C PHE A 499 3.76 -25.69 17.74
N LYS A 500 2.89 -26.38 18.49
CA LYS A 500 1.53 -26.71 18.08
C LYS A 500 0.55 -26.05 19.03
N LEU A 501 -0.45 -25.35 18.48
CA LEU A 501 -1.61 -24.90 19.24
C LEU A 501 -2.48 -26.13 19.54
N LEU A 502 -2.91 -26.27 20.80
CA LEU A 502 -3.81 -27.35 21.21
C LEU A 502 -5.27 -26.94 21.04
N GLU A 503 -5.55 -25.65 21.20
CA GLU A 503 -6.85 -25.01 21.04
C GLU A 503 -6.69 -23.72 20.21
N PRO A 504 -7.75 -23.21 19.55
CA PRO A 504 -7.70 -21.91 18.87
C PRO A 504 -7.31 -20.79 19.84
N PRO A 505 -6.42 -19.86 19.46
CA PRO A 505 -5.94 -18.81 20.35
C PRO A 505 -6.97 -17.68 20.45
N MET A 506 -8.04 -17.88 21.21
CA MET A 506 -9.12 -16.89 21.37
C MET A 506 -8.68 -15.72 22.28
N LEU A 507 -9.06 -14.49 21.91
CA LEU A 507 -8.88 -13.33 22.79
C LEU A 507 -9.64 -13.56 24.11
N GLY A 508 -9.01 -13.28 25.26
CA GLY A 508 -9.63 -13.45 26.58
C GLY A 508 -9.48 -14.82 27.22
N HIS A 509 -8.87 -15.80 26.52
CA HIS A 509 -8.72 -17.18 26.98
C HIS A 509 -7.26 -17.57 27.27
N ASP A 510 -7.05 -18.61 28.06
CA ASP A 510 -5.70 -19.13 28.28
C ASP A 510 -5.13 -19.75 26.99
N LEU A 511 -3.87 -19.45 26.68
CA LEU A 511 -3.20 -20.06 25.54
C LEU A 511 -2.66 -21.43 25.91
N ARG A 512 -3.17 -22.46 25.24
CA ARG A 512 -2.74 -23.86 25.40
C ARG A 512 -2.02 -24.34 24.15
N LEU A 513 -0.74 -24.65 24.33
CA LEU A 513 0.13 -25.08 23.24
C LEU A 513 1.13 -26.14 23.71
N ALA A 514 1.82 -26.76 22.77
CA ALA A 514 2.87 -27.73 23.07
C ALA A 514 4.07 -27.54 22.15
N LEU A 515 5.28 -27.53 22.71
CA LEU A 515 6.50 -27.66 21.95
C LEU A 515 6.74 -29.16 21.68
N CYS A 516 6.63 -29.56 20.41
CA CYS A 516 6.95 -30.92 19.97
C CYS A 516 8.41 -30.96 19.54
N LEU A 517 9.24 -31.76 20.22
CA LEU A 517 10.63 -32.00 19.89
C LEU A 517 10.81 -33.45 19.44
N ALA A 518 11.46 -33.65 18.29
CA ALA A 518 11.78 -34.98 17.78
C ALA A 518 13.28 -35.12 17.56
N ASN A 519 13.84 -36.26 18.01
CA ASN A 519 15.22 -36.63 17.75
C ASN A 519 15.33 -37.31 16.38
N LEU A 520 16.18 -36.81 15.50
CA LEU A 520 16.38 -37.35 14.15
C LEU A 520 17.49 -38.40 14.11
N THR A 521 18.18 -38.63 15.23
CA THR A 521 19.32 -39.54 15.31
C THR A 521 18.99 -40.86 15.98
N SER A 522 19.81 -41.87 15.70
CA SER A 522 19.76 -43.19 16.36
C SER A 522 20.45 -43.20 17.74
N ARG A 523 20.86 -42.04 18.26
CA ARG A 523 21.49 -41.89 19.58
C ARG A 523 20.57 -41.11 20.51
N VAL A 524 20.67 -41.37 21.81
CA VAL A 524 19.97 -40.58 22.82
C VAL A 524 20.56 -39.18 22.87
N GLN A 525 19.72 -38.17 22.93
CA GLN A 525 20.13 -36.77 23.04
C GLN A 525 19.62 -36.18 24.36
N GLN A 526 20.46 -35.42 25.04
CA GLN A 526 20.00 -34.54 26.13
C GLN A 526 19.92 -33.12 25.60
N VAL A 527 18.74 -32.54 25.76
CA VAL A 527 18.40 -31.21 25.25
C VAL A 527 17.95 -30.34 26.43
N ARG A 528 18.61 -29.20 26.61
CA ARG A 528 18.12 -28.13 27.48
C ARG A 528 17.26 -27.19 26.63
N VAL A 529 16.03 -26.97 27.04
CA VAL A 529 15.06 -26.14 26.33
C VAL A 529 14.78 -24.92 27.19
N ASN A 530 15.19 -23.75 26.71
CA ASN A 530 14.86 -22.47 27.33
C ASN A 530 13.71 -21.84 26.53
N LEU A 531 12.57 -21.60 27.19
CA LEU A 531 11.35 -21.06 26.62
C LEU A 531 11.20 -19.61 27.05
N SER A 532 10.86 -18.76 26.08
CA SER A 532 10.42 -17.39 26.32
C SER A 532 9.15 -17.08 25.54
N GLY A 533 8.38 -16.13 26.03
CA GLY A 533 7.21 -15.61 25.34
C GLY A 533 6.99 -14.14 25.66
N ALA A 534 6.63 -13.36 24.66
CA ALA A 534 6.37 -11.94 24.82
C ALA A 534 5.16 -11.48 23.99
N THR A 535 4.43 -10.48 24.46
CA THR A 535 3.54 -9.70 23.60
C THR A 535 4.40 -8.87 22.64
N ILE A 536 3.95 -8.75 21.39
CA ILE A 536 4.73 -8.07 20.34
C ILE A 536 3.84 -7.15 19.50
N LEU A 537 4.45 -6.17 18.86
CA LEU A 537 3.86 -5.44 17.73
C LEU A 537 3.92 -6.28 16.44
N TYR A 538 3.20 -5.88 15.40
CA TYR A 538 3.28 -6.60 14.12
C TYR A 538 4.67 -6.58 13.47
N THR A 539 5.50 -5.59 13.80
CA THR A 539 6.93 -5.48 13.44
C THR A 539 7.83 -6.45 14.21
N ARG A 540 7.26 -7.26 15.12
CA ARG A 540 7.93 -8.21 16.05
C ARG A 540 8.71 -7.56 17.19
N LYS A 541 8.54 -6.25 17.40
CA LYS A 541 9.10 -5.57 18.57
C LYS A 541 8.45 -6.08 19.87
N PRO A 542 9.20 -6.65 20.84
CA PRO A 542 8.66 -7.05 22.15
C PRO A 542 8.12 -5.86 22.95
N VAL A 543 7.05 -6.13 23.70
CA VAL A 543 6.38 -5.16 24.58
C VAL A 543 6.51 -5.60 26.04
N ALA A 544 6.09 -6.82 26.37
CA ALA A 544 6.28 -7.39 27.70
C ALA A 544 6.50 -8.90 27.66
N GLU A 545 7.31 -9.41 28.59
CA GLU A 545 7.57 -10.84 28.76
C GLU A 545 6.46 -11.51 29.57
N ILE A 546 5.89 -12.59 29.03
CA ILE A 546 4.72 -13.30 29.59
C ILE A 546 5.03 -14.76 29.93
N LEU A 547 6.18 -15.28 29.49
CA LEU A 547 6.63 -16.64 29.72
C LEU A 547 8.15 -16.69 29.81
N HIS A 548 8.66 -17.40 30.82
CA HIS A 548 10.09 -17.67 31.00
C HIS A 548 10.27 -19.00 31.74
N GLU A 549 10.70 -20.05 31.03
CA GLU A 549 10.83 -21.41 31.59
C GLU A 549 12.06 -22.15 31.06
N SER A 550 12.57 -23.13 31.81
CA SER A 550 13.65 -24.02 31.36
C SER A 550 13.32 -25.48 31.66
N HIS A 551 13.51 -26.35 30.67
CA HIS A 551 13.23 -27.78 30.75
C HIS A 551 14.44 -28.61 30.34
N ALA A 552 14.76 -29.66 31.09
CA ALA A 552 15.76 -30.65 30.71
C ALA A 552 15.06 -31.88 30.12
N VAL A 553 15.26 -32.13 28.82
CA VAL A 553 14.55 -33.18 28.09
C VAL A 553 15.55 -34.22 27.59
N ARG A 554 15.33 -35.47 27.99
CA ARG A 554 16.01 -36.63 27.40
C ARG A 554 15.17 -37.18 26.25
N LEU A 555 15.69 -37.12 25.04
CA LEU A 555 15.06 -37.69 23.84
C LEU A 555 15.74 -39.02 23.49
N GLY A 556 14.95 -40.10 23.49
CA GLY A 556 15.32 -41.42 23.01
C GLY A 556 15.57 -41.45 21.51
N ARG A 557 15.92 -42.64 20.99
CA ARG A 557 16.20 -42.84 19.57
C ARG A 557 14.93 -42.62 18.76
N GLN A 558 14.94 -41.68 17.83
CA GLN A 558 13.76 -41.35 17.01
C GLN A 558 12.48 -41.02 17.82
N GLU A 559 12.64 -40.62 19.09
CA GLU A 559 11.52 -40.29 19.96
C GLU A 559 11.02 -38.86 19.70
N GLU A 560 9.70 -38.67 19.73
CA GLU A 560 9.04 -37.36 19.80
C GLU A 560 8.49 -37.14 21.22
N LYS A 561 8.87 -36.03 21.86
CA LYS A 561 8.29 -35.58 23.14
C LYS A 561 7.56 -34.26 22.98
N ARG A 562 6.56 -34.07 23.83
CA ARG A 562 5.76 -32.83 23.89
C ARG A 562 5.94 -32.18 25.25
N ILE A 563 6.29 -30.90 25.24
CA ILE A 563 6.34 -30.06 26.44
C ILE A 563 5.07 -29.20 26.41
N PRO A 564 4.09 -29.43 27.31
CA PRO A 564 2.89 -28.61 27.38
C PRO A 564 3.24 -27.22 27.92
N ILE A 565 2.64 -26.19 27.33
CA ILE A 565 2.84 -24.78 27.68
C ILE A 565 1.44 -24.17 27.84
N THR A 566 1.21 -23.54 28.99
CA THR A 566 -0.05 -22.84 29.29
C THR A 566 0.26 -21.42 29.73
N ILE A 567 -0.29 -20.43 29.02
CA ILE A 567 -0.13 -19.01 29.35
C ILE A 567 -1.51 -18.46 29.71
N SER A 568 -1.70 -18.13 31.00
CA SER A 568 -2.96 -17.56 31.50
C SER A 568 -3.27 -16.22 30.85
N TYR A 569 -4.54 -15.95 30.55
CA TYR A 569 -5.00 -14.62 30.07
C TYR A 569 -4.50 -13.48 30.98
N SER A 570 -4.51 -13.71 32.29
CA SER A 570 -4.05 -12.73 33.28
C SER A 570 -2.60 -12.28 33.11
N LYS A 571 -1.74 -13.11 32.47
CA LYS A 571 -0.32 -12.79 32.26
C LYS A 571 -0.06 -11.85 31.09
N TYR A 572 -0.96 -11.82 30.12
CA TYR A 572 -0.74 -11.06 28.89
C TYR A 572 -1.79 -9.98 28.65
N LYS A 573 -2.92 -9.97 29.39
CA LYS A 573 -4.03 -9.04 29.15
C LYS A 573 -3.64 -7.55 29.19
N GLU A 574 -2.71 -7.15 30.07
CA GLU A 574 -2.38 -5.74 30.32
C GLU A 574 -1.44 -5.19 29.26
N ASP A 575 -0.53 -6.03 28.77
CA ASP A 575 0.50 -5.67 27.79
C ASP A 575 0.17 -6.15 26.37
N LEU A 576 -1.04 -6.68 26.16
CA LEU A 576 -1.51 -7.08 24.84
C LEU A 576 -1.83 -5.82 24.03
N THR A 577 -1.08 -5.63 22.95
CA THR A 577 -1.28 -4.51 22.05
C THR A 577 -2.50 -4.73 21.15
N GLU A 578 -2.93 -3.66 20.47
CA GLU A 578 -4.01 -3.73 19.48
C GLU A 578 -3.72 -4.70 18.32
N ASP A 579 -2.46 -5.07 18.10
CA ASP A 579 -2.05 -6.08 17.11
C ASP A 579 -2.47 -7.51 17.50
N LYS A 580 -2.83 -7.76 18.78
CA LYS A 580 -3.27 -9.06 19.31
C LYS A 580 -2.23 -10.17 19.08
N LYS A 581 -0.92 -9.85 19.17
CA LYS A 581 0.18 -10.77 18.81
C LYS A 581 1.06 -11.15 19.99
N ILE A 582 1.47 -12.41 19.99
CA ILE A 582 2.40 -13.02 20.94
C ILE A 582 3.46 -13.79 20.16
N LEU A 583 4.73 -13.60 20.50
CA LEU A 583 5.86 -14.37 19.98
C LEU A 583 6.33 -15.34 21.05
N LEU A 584 6.40 -16.62 20.69
CA LEU A 584 7.04 -17.66 21.49
C LEU A 584 8.36 -18.06 20.86
N ALA A 585 9.39 -18.22 21.68
CA ALA A 585 10.69 -18.72 21.29
C ALA A 585 11.12 -19.87 22.20
N ALA A 586 11.74 -20.89 21.60
CA ALA A 586 12.38 -21.99 22.30
C ALA A 586 13.81 -22.15 21.80
N MET A 587 14.79 -21.82 22.66
CA MET A 587 16.19 -22.12 22.41
C MET A 587 16.50 -23.52 22.94
N CYS A 588 16.79 -24.45 22.03
CA CYS A 588 17.12 -25.83 22.34
C CYS A 588 18.64 -26.03 22.21
N LEU A 589 19.30 -26.30 23.34
CA LEU A 589 20.74 -26.54 23.43
C LEU A 589 20.99 -28.05 23.61
N VAL A 590 21.67 -28.67 22.65
CA VAL A 590 22.01 -30.10 22.67
C VAL A 590 23.42 -30.27 23.25
N THR A 591 23.66 -31.37 23.97
CA THR A 591 24.91 -31.66 24.70
C THR A 591 26.21 -31.67 23.85
N LYS A 592 26.11 -31.62 22.51
CA LYS A 592 27.24 -31.57 21.59
C LYS A 592 27.53 -30.17 21.01
N GLY A 593 26.89 -29.13 21.56
CA GLY A 593 27.02 -27.76 21.07
C GLY A 593 26.05 -27.38 19.95
N GLU A 594 25.29 -28.35 19.40
CA GLU A 594 24.23 -28.07 18.42
C GLU A 594 23.09 -27.26 19.07
N LYS A 595 22.55 -26.33 18.30
CA LYS A 595 21.50 -25.39 18.75
C LYS A 595 20.35 -25.39 17.77
N LEU A 596 19.14 -25.20 18.29
CA LEU A 596 17.94 -25.04 17.48
C LEU A 596 17.06 -23.96 18.11
N LEU A 597 16.82 -22.89 17.37
CA LEU A 597 15.79 -21.92 17.72
C LEU A 597 14.47 -22.30 17.04
N VAL A 598 13.41 -22.41 17.82
CA VAL A 598 12.04 -22.58 17.31
C VAL A 598 11.24 -21.34 17.68
N GLU A 599 10.57 -20.74 16.71
CA GLU A 599 9.72 -19.56 16.93
C GLU A 599 8.29 -19.81 16.48
N LYS A 600 7.34 -19.14 17.12
CA LYS A 600 5.93 -19.15 16.72
C LYS A 600 5.28 -17.82 17.05
N ASP A 601 4.86 -17.12 16.02
CA ASP A 601 3.93 -16.00 16.14
C ASP A 601 2.50 -16.53 16.27
N ILE A 602 1.78 -16.01 17.27
CA ILE A 602 0.39 -16.28 17.56
C ILE A 602 -0.37 -14.97 17.40
N THR A 603 -1.48 -14.98 16.67
CA THR A 603 -2.41 -13.86 16.59
C THR A 603 -3.73 -14.31 17.21
N LEU A 604 -4.24 -13.55 18.18
CA LEU A 604 -5.48 -13.92 18.85
C LEU A 604 -6.68 -13.74 17.93
N GLU A 605 -7.65 -14.65 18.03
CA GLU A 605 -8.86 -14.68 17.23
C GLU A 605 -10.01 -13.92 17.90
N ASP A 606 -10.74 -13.21 17.05
CA ASP A 606 -11.90 -12.38 17.34
C ASP A 606 -12.85 -12.45 16.13
N PHE A 607 -14.15 -12.42 16.39
CA PHE A 607 -15.15 -12.64 15.34
C PHE A 607 -16.27 -11.61 15.38
N ILE A 608 -16.52 -11.02 14.21
CA ILE A 608 -17.72 -10.23 13.92
C ILE A 608 -18.38 -10.83 12.68
N THR A 609 -19.70 -11.02 12.72
CA THR A 609 -20.46 -11.53 11.58
C THR A 609 -21.38 -10.43 11.07
N ILE A 610 -21.31 -10.15 9.77
CA ILE A 610 -22.16 -9.14 9.12
C ILE A 610 -23.05 -9.87 8.11
N LYS A 611 -24.36 -9.64 8.18
CA LYS A 611 -25.36 -10.20 7.27
C LYS A 611 -26.23 -9.10 6.71
N VAL A 612 -26.50 -9.16 5.41
CA VAL A 612 -27.43 -8.25 4.74
C VAL A 612 -28.77 -8.97 4.58
N LEU A 613 -29.83 -8.41 5.15
CA LEU A 613 -31.16 -9.02 5.23
C LEU A 613 -32.05 -8.54 4.08
N GLY A 614 -31.66 -8.83 2.84
CA GLY A 614 -32.45 -8.54 1.65
C GLY A 614 -31.62 -8.10 0.45
N PRO A 615 -32.24 -7.95 -0.73
CA PRO A 615 -31.58 -7.40 -1.91
C PRO A 615 -31.34 -5.90 -1.74
N ALA A 616 -30.14 -5.42 -2.08
CA ALA A 616 -29.82 -4.00 -2.05
C ALA A 616 -30.15 -3.33 -3.39
N MET A 617 -30.88 -2.22 -3.36
CA MET A 617 -31.23 -1.41 -4.53
C MET A 617 -30.96 0.07 -4.23
N VAL A 618 -30.54 0.83 -5.25
CA VAL A 618 -30.32 2.28 -5.11
C VAL A 618 -31.60 2.96 -4.62
N GLY A 619 -31.47 3.78 -3.57
CA GLY A 619 -32.59 4.53 -2.97
C GLY A 619 -33.53 3.71 -2.09
N VAL A 620 -33.29 2.41 -1.92
CA VAL A 620 -34.12 1.52 -1.08
C VAL A 620 -33.33 1.11 0.15
N ALA A 621 -33.88 1.34 1.34
CA ALA A 621 -33.28 0.92 2.59
C ALA A 621 -33.15 -0.61 2.65
N VAL A 622 -31.98 -1.09 3.08
CA VAL A 622 -31.70 -2.50 3.32
C VAL A 622 -31.17 -2.67 4.75
N THR A 623 -31.73 -3.65 5.46
CA THR A 623 -31.34 -3.94 6.84
C THR A 623 -30.07 -4.78 6.87
N VAL A 624 -29.12 -4.37 7.72
CA VAL A 624 -27.88 -5.08 8.01
C VAL A 624 -27.92 -5.55 9.44
N GLU A 625 -27.61 -6.82 9.66
CA GLU A 625 -27.46 -7.44 10.97
C GLU A 625 -25.98 -7.69 11.26
N VAL A 626 -25.52 -7.17 12.39
CA VAL A 626 -24.17 -7.39 12.90
C VAL A 626 -24.26 -8.20 14.18
N THR A 627 -23.62 -9.37 14.20
CA THR A 627 -23.51 -10.21 15.38
C THR A 627 -22.11 -10.14 15.96
N VAL A 628 -22.03 -9.80 17.24
CA VAL A 628 -20.78 -9.75 18.02
C VAL A 628 -20.88 -10.66 19.24
N VAL A 629 -19.76 -11.26 19.62
CA VAL A 629 -19.64 -12.09 20.83
C VAL A 629 -18.61 -11.44 21.73
N ASN A 630 -18.92 -11.27 23.02
CA ASN A 630 -17.92 -10.84 24.00
C ASN A 630 -16.87 -11.96 24.16
N PRO A 631 -15.62 -11.77 23.68
CA PRO A 631 -14.61 -12.82 23.73
C PRO A 631 -14.05 -13.00 25.15
N LEU A 632 -14.22 -12.00 26.02
CA LEU A 632 -13.65 -11.97 27.35
C LEU A 632 -14.47 -12.80 28.35
N LEU A 633 -13.82 -13.12 29.47
CA LEU A 633 -14.43 -13.74 30.65
C LEU A 633 -14.96 -12.70 31.65
N GLU A 634 -15.00 -11.43 31.25
CA GLU A 634 -15.48 -10.31 32.05
C GLU A 634 -16.57 -9.53 31.29
N ARG A 635 -17.39 -8.79 32.05
CA ARG A 635 -18.45 -7.95 31.51
C ARG A 635 -17.85 -6.77 30.76
N VAL A 636 -18.30 -6.53 29.54
CA VAL A 636 -17.85 -5.41 28.71
C VAL A 636 -18.94 -4.35 28.59
N LYS A 637 -18.57 -3.10 28.85
CA LYS A 637 -19.43 -1.91 28.73
C LYS A 637 -18.91 -0.96 27.66
N ASP A 638 -19.71 0.06 27.36
CA ASP A 638 -19.36 1.19 26.48
C ASP A 638 -18.88 0.72 25.10
N CYS A 639 -19.58 -0.27 24.55
CA CYS A 639 -19.34 -0.78 23.20
C CYS A 639 -20.11 0.04 22.18
N ALA A 640 -19.45 0.40 21.08
CA ALA A 640 -20.09 1.05 19.94
C ALA A 640 -19.71 0.33 18.63
N LEU A 641 -20.70 0.14 17.77
CA LEU A 641 -20.48 -0.26 16.39
C LEU A 641 -20.31 0.98 15.52
N MET A 642 -19.18 1.03 14.84
CA MET A 642 -18.85 2.08 13.89
C MET A 642 -18.96 1.53 12.49
N VAL A 643 -19.80 2.13 11.66
CA VAL A 643 -20.16 1.64 10.33
C VAL A 643 -19.82 2.70 9.28
N GLU A 644 -19.18 2.27 8.20
CA GLU A 644 -18.88 3.12 7.04
C GLU A 644 -18.91 2.35 5.73
N GLY A 645 -19.22 3.05 4.64
CA GLY A 645 -19.19 2.47 3.30
C GLY A 645 -19.53 3.50 2.24
N SER A 646 -18.62 3.72 1.30
CA SER A 646 -18.82 4.63 0.16
C SER A 646 -20.01 4.15 -0.67
N GLY A 647 -20.93 5.07 -0.96
CA GLY A 647 -22.18 4.74 -1.64
C GLY A 647 -23.28 4.16 -0.75
N PHE A 648 -23.07 4.03 0.57
CA PHE A 648 -24.13 3.71 1.55
C PHE A 648 -24.40 4.85 2.53
N LEU A 649 -23.32 5.44 3.06
CA LEU A 649 -23.39 6.44 4.11
C LEU A 649 -22.50 7.62 3.74
N GLN A 650 -23.01 8.85 3.91
CA GLN A 650 -22.21 10.08 3.72
C GLN A 650 -21.26 10.31 4.90
N GLU A 651 -21.71 9.97 6.10
CA GLU A 651 -20.95 10.08 7.34
C GLU A 651 -20.92 8.74 8.06
N GLN A 652 -19.97 8.59 8.97
CA GLN A 652 -19.85 7.39 9.79
C GLN A 652 -21.05 7.26 10.73
N LEU A 653 -21.67 6.07 10.74
CA LEU A 653 -22.74 5.76 11.65
C LEU A 653 -22.17 5.12 12.92
N SER A 654 -22.56 5.64 14.09
CA SER A 654 -22.22 5.09 15.40
C SER A 654 -23.47 4.54 16.06
N ILE A 655 -23.41 3.30 16.52
CA ILE A 655 -24.53 2.59 17.14
C ILE A 655 -24.08 2.01 18.47
N ASP A 656 -24.72 2.42 19.56
CA ASP A 656 -24.43 1.88 20.88
C ASP A 656 -24.82 0.40 20.95
N VAL A 657 -23.91 -0.42 21.47
CA VAL A 657 -24.14 -1.82 21.77
C VAL A 657 -24.39 -1.95 23.26
N PRO A 658 -25.45 -2.67 23.70
CA PRO A 658 -25.70 -2.87 25.11
C PRO A 658 -24.52 -3.58 25.79
N THR A 659 -24.45 -3.43 27.11
CA THR A 659 -23.48 -4.17 27.93
C THR A 659 -23.57 -5.66 27.64
N LEU A 660 -22.41 -6.30 27.43
CA LEU A 660 -22.30 -7.72 27.14
C LEU A 660 -21.74 -8.47 28.35
N GLU A 661 -22.47 -9.47 28.82
CA GLU A 661 -21.96 -10.43 29.80
C GLU A 661 -20.87 -11.33 29.18
N PRO A 662 -20.05 -12.02 29.99
CA PRO A 662 -19.04 -12.95 29.48
C PRO A 662 -19.62 -13.97 28.50
N GLN A 663 -19.04 -14.08 27.30
CA GLN A 663 -19.49 -14.98 26.23
C GLN A 663 -20.92 -14.72 25.70
N GLU A 664 -21.54 -13.60 26.08
CA GLU A 664 -22.84 -13.20 25.53
C GLU A 664 -22.70 -12.76 24.07
N ARG A 665 -23.77 -13.00 23.30
CA ARG A 665 -23.87 -12.65 21.90
C ARG A 665 -24.92 -11.56 21.73
N ALA A 666 -24.52 -10.41 21.18
CA ALA A 666 -25.45 -9.37 20.75
C ALA A 666 -25.66 -9.41 19.24
N SER A 667 -26.89 -9.14 18.81
CA SER A 667 -27.25 -8.86 17.42
C SER A 667 -27.77 -7.44 17.34
N VAL A 668 -27.14 -6.62 16.50
CA VAL A 668 -27.51 -5.23 16.26
C VAL A 668 -27.97 -5.11 14.82
N GLN A 669 -29.15 -4.53 14.63
CA GLN A 669 -29.71 -4.29 13.30
C GLN A 669 -29.83 -2.80 13.03
N PHE A 670 -29.47 -2.40 11.81
CA PHE A 670 -29.62 -1.04 11.33
C PHE A 670 -29.86 -1.03 9.82
N ASP A 671 -30.45 0.06 9.33
CA ASP A 671 -30.74 0.22 7.91
C ASP A 671 -29.69 1.11 7.24
N VAL A 672 -29.31 0.74 6.02
CA VAL A 672 -28.49 1.56 5.13
C VAL A 672 -29.22 1.77 3.81
N THR A 673 -29.10 2.97 3.22
CA THR A 673 -29.73 3.29 1.94
C THR A 673 -28.66 3.50 0.88
N PRO A 674 -28.49 2.56 -0.07
CA PRO A 674 -27.47 2.70 -1.10
C PRO A 674 -27.76 3.88 -2.03
N SER A 675 -26.76 4.71 -2.30
CA SER A 675 -26.84 5.84 -3.22
C SER A 675 -26.21 5.55 -4.59
N LYS A 676 -25.34 4.54 -4.69
CA LYS A 676 -24.64 4.13 -5.92
C LYS A 676 -24.84 2.64 -6.20
N SER A 677 -25.08 2.28 -7.46
CA SER A 677 -25.15 0.88 -7.89
C SER A 677 -23.77 0.23 -8.02
N GLY A 678 -23.75 -1.10 -8.17
CA GLY A 678 -22.54 -1.91 -8.32
C GLY A 678 -22.11 -2.62 -7.03
N PRO A 679 -20.97 -3.32 -7.04
CA PRO A 679 -20.38 -3.88 -5.82
C PRO A 679 -19.92 -2.72 -4.91
N ARG A 680 -20.38 -2.72 -3.66
CA ARG A 680 -20.02 -1.70 -2.67
C ARG A 680 -19.60 -2.37 -1.36
N GLN A 681 -18.60 -1.81 -0.70
CA GLN A 681 -18.06 -2.36 0.55
C GLN A 681 -18.66 -1.63 1.75
N LEU A 682 -19.21 -2.40 2.70
CA LEU A 682 -19.61 -1.93 4.02
C LEU A 682 -18.62 -2.47 5.04
N GLN A 683 -18.03 -1.58 5.83
CA GLN A 683 -17.10 -1.91 6.90
C GLN A 683 -17.74 -1.64 8.26
N VAL A 684 -17.49 -2.54 9.20
CA VAL A 684 -18.02 -2.48 10.56
C VAL A 684 -16.89 -2.73 11.55
N ASP A 685 -16.90 -1.97 12.63
CA ASP A 685 -15.88 -2.04 13.67
C ASP A 685 -16.55 -1.96 15.04
N LEU A 686 -16.24 -2.91 15.91
CA LEU A 686 -16.66 -2.88 17.30
C LEU A 686 -15.56 -2.26 18.14
N VAL A 687 -15.83 -1.06 18.63
CA VAL A 687 -14.92 -0.30 19.48
C VAL A 687 -15.34 -0.48 20.94
N SER A 688 -14.38 -0.77 21.80
CA SER A 688 -14.59 -0.88 23.25
C SER A 688 -13.33 -0.43 24.00
N PRO A 689 -13.45 0.19 25.18
CA PRO A 689 -12.30 0.43 26.06
C PRO A 689 -11.64 -0.87 26.57
N HIS A 690 -12.37 -1.98 26.58
CA HIS A 690 -11.95 -3.23 27.20
C HIS A 690 -11.12 -4.14 26.29
N PHE A 691 -11.26 -4.02 24.97
CA PHE A 691 -10.50 -4.84 24.04
C PHE A 691 -10.25 -4.12 22.72
N PRO A 692 -9.16 -4.47 22.02
CA PRO A 692 -8.81 -3.81 20.77
C PRO A 692 -9.82 -4.07 19.65
N ASP A 693 -10.02 -3.07 18.78
CA ASP A 693 -10.96 -3.04 17.65
C ASP A 693 -11.17 -4.39 16.95
N ILE A 694 -12.44 -4.81 16.85
CA ILE A 694 -12.85 -6.00 16.09
C ILE A 694 -13.48 -5.54 14.77
N LYS A 695 -12.80 -5.81 13.66
CA LYS A 695 -13.19 -5.31 12.33
C LYS A 695 -13.75 -6.42 11.45
N GLY A 696 -14.73 -6.06 10.65
CA GLY A 696 -15.29 -6.88 9.60
C GLY A 696 -15.71 -6.03 8.41
N PHE A 697 -15.88 -6.68 7.25
CA PHE A 697 -16.45 -6.04 6.09
C PHE A 697 -17.31 -7.03 5.30
N VAL A 698 -18.21 -6.50 4.50
CA VAL A 698 -19.03 -7.25 3.55
C VAL A 698 -19.13 -6.48 2.24
N ILE A 699 -19.07 -7.19 1.12
CA ILE A 699 -19.41 -6.63 -0.20
C ILE A 699 -20.89 -6.87 -0.47
N ILE A 700 -21.59 -5.82 -0.86
CA ILE A 700 -23.01 -5.82 -1.16
C ILE A 700 -23.16 -5.42 -2.62
N HIS A 701 -23.84 -6.26 -3.41
CA HIS A 701 -24.17 -5.93 -4.80
C HIS A 701 -25.45 -5.10 -4.85
N VAL A 702 -25.31 -3.82 -5.17
CA VAL A 702 -26.42 -2.87 -5.24
C VAL A 702 -26.95 -2.79 -6.67
N ALA A 703 -28.21 -3.18 -6.89
CA ALA A 703 -28.87 -3.04 -8.18
C ALA A 703 -29.33 -1.60 -8.44
N THR A 704 -29.37 -1.19 -9.71
CA THR A 704 -29.96 0.09 -10.13
C THR A 704 -31.45 0.13 -9.78
N ALA A 705 -31.93 1.30 -9.33
CA ALA A 705 -33.37 1.53 -9.19
C ALA A 705 -34.04 1.35 -10.57
N LYS A 706 -35.20 0.68 -10.59
CA LYS A 706 -36.02 0.51 -11.80
C LYS A 706 -36.70 1.81 -12.20
#